data_AF-A0A8H7XFA7-F1
#
_entry.id   AF-A0A8H7XFA7-F1
#
_cell.length_a   1.000
_cell.length_b   1.000
_cell.length_c   1.000
_cell.angle_alpha   90.00
_cell.angle_beta   90.00
_cell.angle_gamma   90.00
#
_symmetry.space_group_name_H-M   'P 1'
#
loop_
_entity.id
_entity.type
_entity.pdbx_description
1 polymer ?
#
loop_
_entity_poly.entity_id
_entity_poly.type
_entity_poly.pdbx_seq_one_letter_code
_entity_poly.pdbx_strand_id
1 'polypeptide(L)'
;MPGNDLRLLALDGGGVRGLSALMILQQLMETIDPEHPPKPCDYFDMIGGTSTGGLIAIMLGRLRMSIDDCIDAYLSLSDRIFQKKRHRVTVKGDVQGRFDSDELARAVKEVVVAQGLPESTLLKDASDGACKVFVCATSKETSETVCLTSYQSPRGRSDLLNTVKIWEACRATSAASSFFDAIAVGRYGEEFVDGATGANNPVWEVWDQAQLLWGPQPLEGKIKCLVSIGTGVPSLKPFRDEVFHIGKTLVAIATETEQTAERFRRDKTHLDDSGRYYRFNVDRGLEEVGLEESKKRKEIAAATGRYVGSQGLFKQMRACADNMAGREYFGEYRVEFHLQNVPRVSKFVERPAEMAELERVLLPKRQNYQQKCFVLHGLGGIGKTQLAVEFVSQHQRWFSAVFWLDGRSKDSVIQSIASCATRIPDSQISQSSKTYAAGDTGDINVVVQEVLCWLAREDNNKWLLVFDNVDRDYGRHTSDSDAYDVKQYFSGMNHGSILITTRLAKLEQLGDSGRLGKVTLDQARAILRSRYKGDHDPAEDDRLLSILDGLPLAIAQAAAFLQETGTEPQKYVEFYKQKWKELMESDEWEGAPLHDYPDRSVWTTWTISYETIRETHEAAANLLLLWAFLDRKDLCVGSCPMREPVLLG
;
A
#
# COMPACT_ATOMS: atom_id res chain seq x y z
N MET A 1 -0.06 16.93 8.53
CA MET A 1 1.04 17.24 7.60
C MET A 1 1.52 15.92 6.98
N PRO A 2 1.90 15.86 5.69
CA PRO A 2 2.56 14.67 5.17
C PRO A 2 3.76 14.34 6.07
N GLY A 3 3.84 13.09 6.52
CA GLY A 3 4.94 12.58 7.35
C GLY A 3 6.27 12.60 6.59
N ASN A 4 7.34 12.19 7.26
CA ASN A 4 8.73 12.27 6.82
C ASN A 4 9.12 11.42 5.58
N ASP A 5 8.20 11.20 4.62
CA ASP A 5 8.39 10.31 3.46
C ASP A 5 7.73 10.87 2.18
N LEU A 6 8.12 12.08 1.76
CA LEU A 6 7.64 12.74 0.55
C LEU A 6 8.10 12.01 -0.73
N ARG A 7 7.16 11.80 -1.64
CA ARG A 7 7.38 11.23 -2.98
C ARG A 7 7.11 12.28 -4.04
N LEU A 8 8.12 12.59 -4.83
CA LEU A 8 8.08 13.67 -5.81
C LEU A 8 8.29 13.12 -7.22
N LEU A 9 7.55 13.66 -8.18
CA LEU A 9 7.65 13.32 -9.60
C LEU A 9 7.93 14.58 -10.43
N ALA A 10 8.99 14.54 -11.24
CA ALA A 10 9.33 15.55 -12.23
C ALA A 10 9.21 14.96 -13.64
N LEU A 11 8.49 15.64 -14.53
CA LEU A 11 8.24 15.22 -15.91
C LEU A 11 8.76 16.24 -16.92
N ASP A 12 9.71 15.80 -17.74
CA ASP A 12 10.34 16.67 -18.74
C ASP A 12 9.39 17.10 -19.88
N GLY A 13 9.70 18.23 -20.49
CA GLY A 13 9.13 18.61 -21.79
C GLY A 13 9.73 17.79 -22.95
N GLY A 14 8.98 17.64 -24.04
CA GLY A 14 9.44 16.81 -25.15
C GLY A 14 8.51 16.55 -26.33
N GLY A 15 7.42 17.33 -26.49
CA GLY A 15 6.47 17.14 -27.57
C GLY A 15 5.91 15.72 -27.60
N VAL A 16 5.69 15.15 -28.79
CA VAL A 16 5.11 13.79 -28.97
C VAL A 16 5.83 12.68 -28.18
N ARG A 17 7.09 12.87 -27.82
CA ARG A 17 7.89 11.91 -27.03
C ARG A 17 7.46 11.80 -25.56
N GLY A 18 6.51 12.62 -25.09
CA GLY A 18 5.83 12.39 -23.81
C GLY A 18 5.23 11.00 -23.65
N LEU A 19 4.93 10.30 -24.76
CA LEU A 19 4.54 8.89 -24.73
C LEU A 19 5.61 8.01 -24.07
N SER A 20 6.90 8.29 -24.31
CA SER A 20 8.00 7.58 -23.66
C SER A 20 7.97 7.76 -22.14
N ALA A 21 7.73 8.99 -21.67
CA ALA A 21 7.65 9.26 -20.23
C ALA A 21 6.46 8.53 -19.59
N LEU A 22 5.30 8.51 -20.26
CA LEU A 22 4.13 7.76 -19.81
C LEU A 22 4.38 6.25 -19.73
N MET A 23 5.03 5.66 -20.73
CA MET A 23 5.36 4.22 -20.73
C MET A 23 6.37 3.86 -19.62
N ILE A 24 7.37 4.71 -19.36
CA ILE A 24 8.30 4.51 -18.25
C ILE A 24 7.55 4.58 -16.91
N LEU A 25 6.65 5.55 -16.75
CA LEU A 25 5.85 5.69 -15.54
C LEU A 25 4.86 4.53 -15.37
N GLN A 26 4.26 4.04 -16.46
CA GLN A 26 3.39 2.86 -16.47
C GLN A 26 4.12 1.66 -15.89
N GLN A 27 5.31 1.35 -16.42
CA GLN A 27 6.12 0.25 -15.91
C GLN A 27 6.48 0.44 -14.43
N LEU A 28 6.80 1.66 -14.01
CA LEU A 28 7.12 1.92 -12.61
C LEU A 28 5.91 1.64 -11.70
N MET A 29 4.70 2.06 -12.09
CA MET A 29 3.48 1.79 -11.30
C MET A 29 3.12 0.30 -11.31
N GLU A 30 3.26 -0.39 -12.44
CA GLU A 30 3.09 -1.85 -12.54
C GLU A 30 4.13 -2.62 -11.71
N THR A 31 5.34 -2.08 -11.56
CA THR A 31 6.37 -2.69 -10.71
C THR A 31 6.01 -2.55 -9.22
N ILE A 32 5.25 -1.51 -8.85
CA ILE A 32 4.76 -1.29 -7.49
C ILE A 32 3.62 -2.27 -7.16
N ASP A 33 2.65 -2.40 -8.06
CA ASP A 33 1.53 -3.33 -7.93
C ASP A 33 1.15 -3.85 -9.34
N PRO A 34 1.53 -5.09 -9.69
CA PRO A 34 1.26 -5.65 -11.01
C PRO A 34 -0.22 -5.94 -11.27
N GLU A 35 -1.02 -6.20 -10.23
CA GLU A 35 -2.43 -6.57 -10.39
C GLU A 35 -3.33 -5.33 -10.37
N HIS A 36 -2.99 -4.34 -9.55
CA HIS A 36 -3.75 -3.11 -9.41
C HIS A 36 -2.84 -1.87 -9.36
N PRO A 37 -2.18 -1.50 -10.47
CA PRO A 37 -1.26 -0.37 -10.50
C PRO A 37 -1.91 0.91 -9.92
N PRO A 38 -1.30 1.55 -8.90
CA PRO A 38 -1.91 2.70 -8.26
C PRO A 38 -1.93 3.90 -9.20
N LYS A 39 -2.91 4.79 -9.01
CA LYS A 39 -2.89 6.08 -9.72
C LYS A 39 -1.70 6.92 -9.23
N PRO A 40 -0.99 7.62 -10.13
CA PRO A 40 0.15 8.45 -9.72
C PRO A 40 -0.21 9.52 -8.67
N CYS A 41 -1.40 10.12 -8.73
CA CYS A 41 -1.86 11.10 -7.73
C CYS A 41 -2.09 10.52 -6.33
N ASP A 42 -2.31 9.20 -6.21
CA ASP A 42 -2.47 8.55 -4.91
C ASP A 42 -1.10 8.22 -4.29
N TYR A 43 -0.07 8.20 -5.13
CA TYR A 43 1.26 7.73 -4.79
C TYR A 43 2.28 8.85 -4.60
N PHE A 44 2.28 9.85 -5.47
CA PHE A 44 3.15 11.01 -5.40
C PHE A 44 2.48 12.17 -4.67
N ASP A 45 3.22 12.81 -3.77
CA ASP A 45 2.78 13.97 -3.01
C ASP A 45 2.93 15.27 -3.84
N MET A 46 3.84 15.28 -4.82
CA MET A 46 3.97 16.35 -5.82
C MET A 46 4.23 15.79 -7.21
N ILE A 47 3.57 16.35 -8.22
CA ILE A 47 3.87 16.12 -9.63
C ILE A 47 4.09 17.47 -10.32
N GLY A 48 5.31 17.70 -10.78
CA GLY A 48 5.70 18.88 -11.56
C GLY A 48 6.04 18.51 -12.99
N GLY A 49 5.69 19.37 -13.94
CA GLY A 49 5.98 19.09 -15.35
C GLY A 49 6.17 20.34 -16.20
N THR A 50 6.93 20.20 -17.28
CA THR A 50 7.16 21.25 -18.28
C THR A 50 6.64 20.81 -19.65
N SER A 51 6.03 21.70 -20.42
CA SER A 51 5.52 21.40 -21.76
C SER A 51 4.58 20.19 -21.74
N THR A 52 4.84 19.21 -22.59
CA THR A 52 4.17 17.90 -22.57
C THR A 52 4.18 17.23 -21.18
N GLY A 53 5.28 17.29 -20.44
CA GLY A 53 5.34 16.80 -19.07
C GLY A 53 4.35 17.53 -18.15
N GLY A 54 4.10 18.81 -18.40
CA GLY A 54 3.08 19.61 -17.70
C GLY A 54 1.65 19.17 -18.03
N LEU A 55 1.37 18.83 -19.31
CA LEU A 55 0.08 18.22 -19.70
C LEU A 55 -0.14 16.90 -18.95
N ILE A 56 0.88 16.05 -18.92
CA ILE A 56 0.85 14.75 -18.22
C ILE A 56 0.67 14.96 -16.71
N ALA A 57 1.38 15.91 -16.10
CA ALA A 57 1.27 16.24 -14.67
C ALA A 57 -0.18 16.64 -14.30
N ILE A 58 -0.83 17.45 -15.15
CA ILE A 58 -2.22 17.84 -14.98
C ILE A 58 -3.17 16.64 -15.12
N MET A 59 -2.99 15.80 -16.15
CA MET A 59 -3.85 14.63 -16.38
C MET A 59 -3.75 13.61 -15.23
N LEU A 60 -2.53 13.25 -14.83
CA LEU A 60 -2.30 12.25 -13.78
C LEU A 60 -2.58 12.79 -12.38
N GLY A 61 -2.21 14.05 -12.11
CA GLY A 61 -2.32 14.66 -10.79
C GLY A 61 -3.65 15.36 -10.56
N ARG A 62 -3.93 16.39 -11.36
CA ARG A 62 -5.07 17.30 -11.13
C ARG A 62 -6.40 16.72 -11.60
N LEU A 63 -6.38 15.95 -12.69
CA LEU A 63 -7.55 15.24 -13.21
C LEU A 63 -7.65 13.79 -12.67
N ARG A 64 -6.64 13.33 -11.92
CA ARG A 64 -6.61 12.02 -11.26
C ARG A 64 -6.88 10.83 -12.20
N MET A 65 -6.39 10.93 -13.43
CA MET A 65 -6.52 9.88 -14.44
C MET A 65 -5.64 8.68 -14.08
N SER A 66 -6.07 7.48 -14.51
CA SER A 66 -5.15 6.34 -14.56
C SER A 66 -4.07 6.59 -15.62
N ILE A 67 -2.99 5.81 -15.61
CA ILE A 67 -1.96 5.94 -16.64
C ILE A 67 -2.50 5.56 -18.01
N ASP A 68 -3.32 4.52 -18.11
CA ASP A 68 -3.91 4.07 -19.37
C ASP A 68 -4.83 5.15 -19.97
N ASP A 69 -5.73 5.71 -19.16
CA ASP A 69 -6.60 6.82 -19.59
C ASP A 69 -5.75 8.03 -20.05
N CYS A 70 -4.65 8.30 -19.34
CA CYS A 70 -3.76 9.40 -19.66
C CYS A 70 -3.01 9.16 -20.97
N ILE A 71 -2.58 7.92 -21.26
CA ILE A 71 -1.98 7.53 -22.54
C ILE A 71 -2.98 7.75 -23.67
N ASP A 72 -4.21 7.26 -23.52
CA ASP A 72 -5.25 7.38 -24.55
C ASP A 72 -5.60 8.85 -24.84
N ALA A 73 -5.81 9.64 -23.78
CA ALA A 73 -6.06 11.08 -23.92
C ALA A 73 -4.88 11.81 -24.56
N TYR A 74 -3.64 11.47 -24.15
CA TYR A 74 -2.44 12.07 -24.68
C TYR A 74 -2.22 11.74 -26.17
N LEU A 75 -2.47 10.50 -26.58
CA LEU A 75 -2.40 10.07 -27.97
C LEU A 75 -3.48 10.77 -28.82
N SER A 76 -4.72 10.82 -28.35
CA SER A 76 -5.80 11.55 -29.05
C SER A 76 -5.45 13.04 -29.23
N LEU A 77 -4.95 13.68 -28.17
CA LEU A 77 -4.55 15.07 -28.16
C LEU A 77 -3.37 15.33 -29.13
N SER A 78 -2.34 14.49 -29.08
CA SER A 78 -1.16 14.57 -29.96
C SER A 78 -1.52 14.44 -31.45
N ASP A 79 -2.45 13.55 -31.81
CA ASP A 79 -2.88 13.40 -33.20
C ASP A 79 -3.58 14.66 -33.72
N ARG A 80 -4.48 15.23 -32.92
CA ARG A 80 -5.26 16.40 -33.33
C ARG A 80 -4.41 17.65 -33.48
N ILE A 81 -3.50 17.86 -32.53
CA ILE A 81 -2.67 19.06 -32.46
C ILE A 81 -1.67 19.13 -33.63
N PHE A 82 -1.03 18.01 -33.97
CA PHE A 82 0.06 18.00 -34.94
C PHE A 82 -0.39 17.72 -36.39
N GLN A 83 -1.69 17.55 -36.65
CA GLN A 83 -2.23 17.32 -38.00
C GLN A 83 -2.44 18.60 -38.83
N LYS A 84 -2.86 19.72 -38.23
CA LYS A 84 -3.20 20.96 -38.96
C LYS A 84 -2.07 22.00 -38.86
N LYS A 85 -1.33 22.20 -39.96
CA LYS A 85 -0.30 23.25 -40.06
C LYS A 85 -0.93 24.55 -40.56
N ARG A 86 -0.69 25.68 -39.87
CA ARG A 86 -1.06 27.03 -40.35
C ARG A 86 0.00 27.54 -41.35
N HIS A 87 -0.40 28.34 -42.32
CA HIS A 87 0.54 29.10 -43.15
C HIS A 87 1.19 30.18 -42.28
N ARG A 88 2.52 30.15 -42.14
CA ARG A 88 3.26 31.11 -41.30
C ARG A 88 3.19 32.50 -41.91
N VAL A 89 2.63 33.45 -41.18
CA VAL A 89 2.62 34.88 -41.53
C VAL A 89 3.34 35.63 -40.41
N THR A 90 4.25 36.55 -40.78
CA THR A 90 4.92 37.42 -39.82
C THR A 90 4.07 38.67 -39.63
N VAL A 91 3.61 38.92 -38.41
CA VAL A 91 2.82 40.12 -38.08
C VAL A 91 3.61 40.92 -37.05
N LYS A 92 3.98 42.17 -37.41
CA LYS A 92 4.71 43.10 -36.51
C LYS A 92 6.00 42.53 -35.89
N GLY A 93 6.73 41.67 -36.61
CA GLY A 93 8.01 41.12 -36.14
C GLY A 93 7.89 39.79 -35.40
N ASP A 94 6.69 39.39 -34.96
CA ASP A 94 6.44 38.08 -34.37
C ASP A 94 5.98 37.08 -35.44
N VAL A 95 6.61 35.91 -35.44
CA VAL A 95 6.24 34.82 -36.35
C VAL A 95 5.14 33.99 -35.71
N GLN A 96 3.99 33.92 -36.37
CA GLN A 96 2.86 33.12 -35.91
C GLN A 96 3.24 31.65 -35.74
N GLY A 97 2.68 31.02 -34.70
CA GLY A 97 2.85 29.60 -34.38
C GLY A 97 2.48 28.69 -35.56
N ARG A 98 3.26 27.61 -35.72
CA ARG A 98 3.07 26.62 -36.78
C ARG A 98 1.76 25.84 -36.66
N PHE A 99 1.25 25.68 -35.43
CA PHE A 99 0.09 24.88 -35.10
C PHE A 99 -1.01 25.72 -34.46
N ASP A 100 -2.22 25.16 -34.43
CA ASP A 100 -3.43 25.89 -34.06
C ASP A 100 -3.54 26.11 -32.53
N SER A 101 -3.36 27.37 -32.12
CA SER A 101 -3.52 27.81 -30.73
C SER A 101 -4.96 27.88 -30.20
N ASP A 102 -5.94 27.40 -30.96
CA ASP A 102 -7.30 27.14 -30.50
C ASP A 102 -7.58 25.64 -30.38
N GLU A 103 -7.05 24.82 -31.29
CA GLU A 103 -7.23 23.35 -31.27
C GLU A 103 -6.67 22.67 -30.02
N LEU A 104 -5.45 22.97 -29.59
CA LEU A 104 -4.89 22.43 -28.32
C LEU A 104 -5.74 22.86 -27.10
N ALA A 105 -6.30 24.08 -27.08
CA ALA A 105 -7.19 24.53 -26.00
C ALA A 105 -8.50 23.73 -26.04
N ARG A 106 -9.06 23.51 -27.23
CA ARG A 106 -10.29 22.73 -27.41
C ARG A 106 -10.09 21.27 -27.00
N ALA A 107 -8.99 20.65 -27.45
CA ALA A 107 -8.65 19.28 -27.09
C ALA A 107 -8.46 19.11 -25.57
N VAL A 108 -7.76 20.04 -24.89
CA VAL A 108 -7.61 19.98 -23.44
C VAL A 108 -8.95 20.17 -22.73
N LYS A 109 -9.80 21.09 -23.19
CA LYS A 109 -11.14 21.29 -22.62
C LYS A 109 -11.99 20.03 -22.73
N GLU A 110 -11.93 19.33 -23.85
CA GLU A 110 -12.61 18.05 -24.04
C GLU A 110 -12.11 16.99 -23.05
N VAL A 111 -10.80 16.92 -22.79
CA VAL A 111 -10.24 16.04 -21.75
C VAL A 111 -10.79 16.40 -20.37
N VAL A 112 -10.87 17.69 -20.02
CA VAL A 112 -11.44 18.15 -18.74
C VAL A 112 -12.93 17.75 -18.61
N VAL A 113 -13.71 17.93 -19.69
CA VAL A 113 -15.13 17.57 -19.73
C VAL A 113 -15.33 16.05 -19.64
N ALA A 114 -14.47 15.26 -20.31
CA ALA A 114 -14.51 13.80 -20.22
C ALA A 114 -14.27 13.28 -18.79
N GLN A 115 -13.59 14.06 -17.94
CA GLN A 115 -13.41 13.77 -16.52
C GLN A 115 -14.56 14.29 -15.63
N GLY A 116 -15.68 14.72 -16.24
CA GLY A 116 -16.87 15.19 -15.53
C GLY A 116 -16.76 16.61 -14.96
N LEU A 117 -15.78 17.39 -15.41
CA LEU A 117 -15.51 18.75 -14.91
C LEU A 117 -15.90 19.81 -15.95
N PRO A 118 -16.44 20.96 -15.55
CA PRO A 118 -16.67 22.07 -16.48
C PRO A 118 -15.38 22.57 -17.15
N GLU A 119 -15.44 23.05 -18.40
CA GLU A 119 -14.28 23.65 -19.07
C GLU A 119 -13.66 24.83 -18.30
N SER A 120 -14.47 25.51 -17.49
CA SER A 120 -14.06 26.65 -16.66
C SER A 120 -13.37 26.25 -15.35
N THR A 121 -13.11 24.95 -15.14
CA THR A 121 -12.50 24.46 -13.91
C THR A 121 -11.10 25.05 -13.71
N LEU A 122 -10.88 25.61 -12.51
CA LEU A 122 -9.60 26.19 -12.11
C LEU A 122 -8.52 25.12 -11.95
N LEU A 123 -7.27 25.49 -12.22
CA LEU A 123 -6.11 24.68 -11.89
C LEU A 123 -6.05 24.43 -10.38
N LYS A 124 -6.40 25.45 -9.58
CA LYS A 124 -6.57 25.32 -8.13
C LYS A 124 -7.46 24.13 -7.80
N ASP A 125 -6.95 23.24 -6.96
CA ASP A 125 -7.70 22.10 -6.48
C ASP A 125 -8.56 22.52 -5.29
N ALA A 126 -9.85 22.20 -5.35
CA ALA A 126 -10.83 22.61 -4.33
C ALA A 126 -10.65 21.86 -3.02
N SER A 127 -10.07 20.65 -3.04
CA SER A 127 -9.97 19.78 -1.86
C SER A 127 -8.67 19.96 -1.06
N ASP A 128 -7.83 20.95 -1.36
CA ASP A 128 -6.40 20.96 -0.96
C ASP A 128 -5.75 19.58 -1.21
N GLY A 129 -5.99 19.02 -2.41
CA GLY A 129 -5.72 17.63 -2.76
C GLY A 129 -4.39 17.08 -2.26
N ALA A 130 -4.38 15.77 -1.94
CA ALA A 130 -3.21 15.07 -1.40
C ALA A 130 -1.97 15.19 -2.33
N CYS A 131 -2.18 15.24 -3.65
CA CYS A 131 -1.14 15.45 -4.64
C CYS A 131 -1.10 16.91 -5.10
N LYS A 132 0.05 17.54 -4.91
CA LYS A 132 0.32 18.93 -5.30
C LYS A 132 0.81 18.95 -6.74
N VAL A 133 0.15 19.71 -7.62
CA VAL A 133 0.46 19.73 -9.05
C VAL A 133 0.90 21.12 -9.45
N PHE A 134 1.93 21.21 -10.28
CA PHE A 134 2.28 22.46 -10.92
C PHE A 134 2.83 22.23 -12.32
N VAL A 135 2.78 23.27 -13.13
CA VAL A 135 3.41 23.29 -14.47
C VAL A 135 4.34 24.49 -14.61
N CYS A 136 5.44 24.31 -15.32
CA CYS A 136 6.39 25.38 -15.62
C CYS A 136 5.98 26.12 -16.90
N ALA A 137 5.93 27.44 -16.85
CA ALA A 137 5.78 28.32 -18.01
C ALA A 137 6.76 29.49 -17.88
N THR A 138 7.16 30.13 -18.97
CA THR A 138 8.06 31.29 -18.95
C THR A 138 7.26 32.56 -19.22
N SER A 139 7.39 33.57 -18.36
CA SER A 139 6.80 34.91 -18.60
C SER A 139 7.54 35.60 -19.74
N LYS A 140 6.82 36.21 -20.69
CA LYS A 140 7.45 37.00 -21.75
C LYS A 140 7.96 38.35 -21.23
N GLU A 141 7.37 38.87 -20.18
CA GLU A 141 7.70 40.16 -19.58
C GLU A 141 8.98 40.09 -18.76
N THR A 142 9.19 39.01 -17.99
CA THR A 142 10.36 38.86 -17.11
C THR A 142 11.39 37.86 -17.64
N SER A 143 11.03 37.01 -18.60
CA SER A 143 11.84 35.85 -19.02
C SER A 143 12.13 34.85 -17.91
N GLU A 144 11.41 34.92 -16.78
CA GLU A 144 11.56 33.99 -15.66
C GLU A 144 10.61 32.80 -15.79
N THR A 145 11.04 31.65 -15.26
CA THR A 145 10.18 30.49 -15.06
C THR A 145 9.19 30.75 -13.93
N VAL A 146 7.90 30.57 -14.23
CA VAL A 146 6.78 30.68 -13.30
C VAL A 146 6.11 29.32 -13.16
N CYS A 147 5.96 28.85 -11.91
CA CYS A 147 5.20 27.66 -11.59
C CYS A 147 3.71 28.02 -11.43
N LEU A 148 2.86 27.54 -12.34
CA LEU A 148 1.40 27.60 -12.20
C LEU A 148 0.96 26.43 -11.33
N THR A 149 0.50 26.69 -10.11
CA THR A 149 0.25 25.65 -9.08
C THR A 149 -1.25 25.37 -8.90
N SER A 150 -1.58 24.13 -8.52
CA SER A 150 -2.92 23.74 -8.06
C SER A 150 -3.18 24.04 -6.59
N TYR A 151 -2.16 24.52 -5.87
CA TYR A 151 -2.15 24.76 -4.43
C TYR A 151 -1.61 26.15 -4.10
N GLN A 152 -1.90 26.62 -2.89
CA GLN A 152 -1.33 27.87 -2.39
C GLN A 152 0.15 27.67 -2.05
N SER A 153 1.03 28.22 -2.88
CA SER A 153 2.46 28.30 -2.57
C SER A 153 2.75 29.54 -1.71
N PRO A 154 3.63 29.47 -0.69
CA PRO A 154 3.98 30.62 0.15
C PRO A 154 4.59 31.80 -0.61
N ARG A 155 5.26 31.52 -1.74
CA ARG A 155 5.80 32.54 -2.66
C ARG A 155 5.01 32.61 -3.97
N GLY A 156 3.87 31.91 -4.06
CA GLY A 156 3.04 31.85 -5.25
C GLY A 156 2.22 33.11 -5.48
N ARG A 157 1.93 33.41 -6.75
CA ARG A 157 1.08 34.54 -7.15
C ARG A 157 -0.39 34.18 -6.94
N SER A 158 -1.03 34.77 -5.93
CA SER A 158 -2.43 34.49 -5.56
C SER A 158 -3.44 34.82 -6.68
N ASP A 159 -3.12 35.80 -7.53
CA ASP A 159 -3.88 36.10 -8.75
C ASP A 159 -3.99 34.87 -9.67
N LEU A 160 -2.84 34.35 -10.11
CA LEU A 160 -2.77 33.22 -11.03
C LEU A 160 -3.47 31.99 -10.45
N LEU A 161 -3.26 31.71 -9.16
CA LEU A 161 -3.91 30.58 -8.49
C LEU A 161 -5.44 30.66 -8.55
N ASN A 162 -6.03 31.85 -8.40
CA ASN A 162 -7.49 31.99 -8.31
C ASN A 162 -8.18 32.23 -9.66
N THR A 163 -7.43 32.40 -10.74
CA THR A 163 -7.98 32.77 -12.06
C THR A 163 -7.65 31.76 -13.17
N VAL A 164 -6.49 31.10 -13.10
CA VAL A 164 -6.02 30.20 -14.16
C VAL A 164 -6.84 28.91 -14.19
N LYS A 165 -7.40 28.62 -15.36
CA LYS A 165 -8.10 27.37 -15.65
C LYS A 165 -7.14 26.27 -16.03
N ILE A 166 -7.58 25.02 -15.90
CA ILE A 166 -6.76 23.85 -16.29
C ILE A 166 -6.27 23.96 -17.73
N TRP A 167 -7.16 24.31 -18.67
CA TRP A 167 -6.77 24.42 -20.08
C TRP A 167 -5.83 25.61 -20.37
N GLU A 168 -5.92 26.69 -19.59
CA GLU A 168 -5.03 27.85 -19.68
C GLU A 168 -3.62 27.47 -19.22
N ALA A 169 -3.50 26.72 -18.12
CA ALA A 169 -2.22 26.20 -17.64
C ALA A 169 -1.57 25.24 -18.65
N CYS A 170 -2.36 24.32 -19.22
CA CYS A 170 -1.91 23.41 -20.28
C CYS A 170 -1.40 24.17 -21.52
N ARG A 171 -2.10 25.23 -21.91
CA ARG A 171 -1.71 26.14 -22.99
C ARG A 171 -0.40 26.85 -22.68
N ALA A 172 -0.29 27.46 -21.50
CA ALA A 172 0.87 28.23 -21.08
C ALA A 172 2.14 27.36 -21.07
N THR A 173 2.07 26.17 -20.46
CA THR A 173 3.25 25.29 -20.37
C THR A 173 3.65 24.72 -21.74
N SER A 174 2.72 24.53 -22.68
CA SER A 174 2.99 23.91 -23.99
C SER A 174 3.12 24.92 -25.14
N ALA A 175 3.15 26.22 -24.85
CA ALA A 175 3.22 27.29 -25.85
C ALA A 175 4.64 27.44 -26.43
N ALA A 176 5.16 26.38 -27.05
CA ALA A 176 6.55 26.34 -27.52
C ALA A 176 6.75 27.40 -28.61
N SER A 177 7.77 28.24 -28.43
CA SER A 177 8.12 29.30 -29.36
C SER A 177 8.36 28.72 -30.75
N SER A 178 7.72 29.32 -31.77
CA SER A 178 7.59 28.83 -33.16
C SER A 178 6.56 27.70 -33.44
N PHE A 179 6.05 27.02 -32.42
CA PHE A 179 5.01 25.98 -32.57
C PHE A 179 3.61 26.50 -32.23
N PHE A 180 3.47 27.22 -31.12
CA PHE A 180 2.20 27.79 -30.67
C PHE A 180 2.37 29.27 -30.29
N ASP A 181 1.29 30.02 -30.45
CA ASP A 181 1.21 31.41 -29.98
C ASP A 181 1.19 31.47 -28.44
N ALA A 182 1.76 32.54 -27.87
CA ALA A 182 1.74 32.81 -26.43
C ALA A 182 0.30 32.99 -25.91
N ILE A 183 0.09 32.76 -24.63
CA ILE A 183 -1.21 32.93 -23.99
C ILE A 183 -1.15 33.95 -22.85
N ALA A 184 -2.08 34.89 -22.86
CA ALA A 184 -2.30 35.81 -21.73
C ALA A 184 -3.19 35.13 -20.68
N VAL A 185 -2.74 35.06 -19.43
CA VAL A 185 -3.52 34.50 -18.30
C VAL A 185 -3.44 35.40 -17.08
N GLY A 186 -4.28 35.13 -16.08
CA GLY A 186 -4.33 35.92 -14.85
C GLY A 186 -5.13 37.22 -14.98
N ARG A 187 -5.34 37.91 -13.86
CA ARG A 187 -6.07 39.18 -13.80
C ARG A 187 -5.42 40.28 -14.61
N TYR A 188 -4.10 40.26 -14.72
CA TYR A 188 -3.33 41.29 -15.42
C TYR A 188 -3.03 40.93 -16.88
N GLY A 189 -3.42 39.74 -17.35
CA GLY A 189 -3.17 39.29 -18.72
C GLY A 189 -1.69 39.13 -19.05
N GLU A 190 -0.90 38.61 -18.11
CA GLU A 190 0.53 38.32 -18.31
C GLU A 190 0.70 37.23 -19.37
N GLU A 191 1.62 37.44 -20.32
CA GLU A 191 1.84 36.54 -21.44
C GLU A 191 2.85 35.43 -21.09
N PHE A 192 2.46 34.18 -21.36
CA PHE A 192 3.30 33.01 -21.12
C PHE A 192 3.61 32.23 -22.39
N VAL A 193 4.82 31.67 -22.41
CA VAL A 193 5.32 30.69 -23.37
C VAL A 193 5.81 29.42 -22.65
N ASP A 194 6.14 28.39 -23.43
CA ASP A 194 6.61 27.10 -22.90
C ASP A 194 7.81 27.26 -21.94
N GLY A 195 7.74 26.54 -20.81
CA GLY A 195 8.80 26.54 -19.81
C GLY A 195 10.10 25.86 -20.25
N ALA A 196 10.12 25.21 -21.42
CA ALA A 196 11.29 24.53 -21.97
C ALA A 196 12.51 25.45 -22.18
N THR A 197 12.32 26.77 -22.23
CA THR A 197 13.41 27.74 -22.34
C THR A 197 14.16 28.00 -21.02
N GLY A 198 13.60 27.59 -19.88
CA GLY A 198 14.20 27.85 -18.56
C GLY A 198 14.24 26.64 -17.62
N ALA A 199 13.32 25.68 -17.77
CA ALA A 199 13.18 24.53 -16.88
C ALA A 199 12.61 23.31 -17.62
N ASN A 200 13.26 22.85 -18.71
CA ASN A 200 12.70 21.73 -19.49
C ASN A 200 12.71 20.41 -18.70
N ASN A 201 13.71 20.21 -17.85
CA ASN A 201 13.68 19.23 -16.77
C ASN A 201 13.34 19.95 -15.44
N PRO A 202 12.10 19.83 -14.93
CA PRO A 202 11.64 20.62 -13.79
C PRO A 202 12.09 20.05 -12.42
N VAL A 203 13.16 19.26 -12.35
CA VAL A 203 13.61 18.61 -11.11
C VAL A 203 13.94 19.61 -10.00
N TRP A 204 14.55 20.75 -10.35
CA TRP A 204 14.86 21.81 -9.39
C TRP A 204 13.60 22.55 -8.95
N GLU A 205 12.66 22.76 -9.86
CA GLU A 205 11.39 23.41 -9.60
C GLU A 205 10.54 22.54 -8.67
N VAL A 206 10.56 21.22 -8.88
CA VAL A 206 9.92 20.24 -7.98
C VAL A 206 10.55 20.31 -6.59
N TRP A 207 11.89 20.34 -6.52
CA TRP A 207 12.61 20.48 -5.27
C TRP A 207 12.28 21.79 -4.54
N ASP A 208 12.30 22.92 -5.24
CA ASP A 208 12.07 24.24 -4.68
C ASP A 208 10.62 24.42 -4.24
N GLN A 209 9.66 23.95 -5.04
CA GLN A 209 8.25 23.94 -4.64
C GLN A 209 8.01 23.06 -3.41
N ALA A 210 8.67 21.89 -3.34
CA ALA A 210 8.59 21.03 -2.17
C ALA A 210 9.22 21.68 -0.92
N GLN A 211 10.36 22.35 -1.07
CA GLN A 211 11.03 23.08 0.02
C GLN A 211 10.15 24.21 0.54
N LEU A 212 9.54 24.98 -0.37
CA LEU A 212 8.62 26.06 -0.01
C LEU A 212 7.41 25.55 0.75
N LEU A 213 6.83 24.41 0.33
CA LEU A 213 5.59 23.91 0.90
C LEU A 213 5.79 23.13 2.21
N TRP A 214 6.86 22.34 2.34
CA TRP A 214 7.06 21.41 3.45
C TRP A 214 8.17 21.80 4.45
N GLY A 215 8.70 23.02 4.34
CA GLY A 215 9.29 23.76 5.46
C GLY A 215 10.82 23.96 5.42
N PRO A 216 11.39 24.62 6.45
CA PRO A 216 12.78 25.09 6.47
C PRO A 216 13.84 24.10 6.99
N GLN A 217 13.43 22.91 7.48
CA GLN A 217 14.37 21.81 7.78
C GLN A 217 14.91 21.21 6.46
N PRO A 218 16.07 20.52 6.45
CA PRO A 218 16.61 19.94 5.23
C PRO A 218 15.59 18.99 4.59
N LEU A 219 15.07 19.38 3.41
CA LEU A 219 14.07 18.60 2.69
C LEU A 219 14.60 17.19 2.39
N GLU A 220 15.91 17.04 2.26
CA GLU A 220 16.65 15.79 2.06
C GLU A 220 16.27 14.71 3.08
N GLY A 221 15.99 15.08 4.34
CA GLY A 221 15.60 14.13 5.37
C GLY A 221 14.14 13.65 5.26
N LYS A 222 13.31 14.36 4.49
CA LYS A 222 11.90 14.07 4.29
C LYS A 222 11.60 13.42 2.95
N ILE A 223 12.49 13.52 1.96
CA ILE A 223 12.28 12.86 0.66
C ILE A 223 12.49 11.36 0.82
N LYS A 224 11.42 10.61 0.58
CA LYS A 224 11.47 9.16 0.41
C LYS A 224 11.99 8.81 -0.96
N CYS A 225 11.43 9.46 -1.98
CA CYS A 225 11.77 9.22 -3.38
C CYS A 225 11.53 10.48 -4.23
N LEU A 226 12.47 10.82 -5.09
CA LEU A 226 12.30 11.78 -6.16
C LEU A 226 12.56 11.06 -7.49
N VAL A 227 11.55 10.99 -8.34
CA VAL A 227 11.63 10.39 -9.68
C VAL A 227 11.58 11.51 -10.71
N SER A 228 12.59 11.58 -11.58
CA SER A 228 12.64 12.47 -12.74
C SER A 228 12.58 11.62 -14.02
N ILE A 229 11.60 11.88 -14.88
CA ILE A 229 11.38 11.11 -16.11
C ILE A 229 11.55 12.00 -17.33
N GLY A 230 12.50 11.62 -18.19
CA GLY A 230 12.80 12.26 -19.45
C GLY A 230 11.96 11.76 -20.63
N THR A 231 11.98 12.52 -21.72
CA THR A 231 11.26 12.24 -22.97
C THR A 231 12.18 11.72 -24.09
N GLY A 232 13.38 11.26 -23.75
CA GLY A 232 14.38 10.76 -24.69
C GLY A 232 15.37 11.81 -25.19
N VAL A 233 16.60 11.35 -25.49
CA VAL A 233 17.66 12.21 -26.03
C VAL A 233 17.56 12.30 -27.56
N PRO A 234 17.42 13.50 -28.17
CA PRO A 234 17.46 13.71 -29.62
C PRO A 234 18.89 13.59 -30.20
N SER A 235 19.01 13.41 -31.51
CA SER A 235 20.29 13.26 -32.21
C SER A 235 21.07 14.58 -32.25
N LEU A 236 22.39 14.48 -32.14
CA LEU A 236 23.34 15.59 -32.33
C LEU A 236 23.57 15.92 -33.82
N LYS A 237 22.86 15.28 -34.76
CA LYS A 237 23.09 15.53 -36.19
C LYS A 237 22.31 16.78 -36.64
N PRO A 238 22.98 17.75 -37.30
CA PRO A 238 22.28 18.91 -37.84
C PRO A 238 21.24 18.46 -38.86
N PHE A 239 19.99 18.91 -38.67
CA PHE A 239 18.91 18.73 -39.64
C PHE A 239 19.39 19.14 -41.04
N ARG A 240 19.12 18.30 -42.05
CA ARG A 240 19.32 18.69 -43.45
C ARG A 240 18.22 19.67 -43.86
N ASP A 241 18.70 20.85 -44.22
CA ASP A 241 18.15 21.93 -45.05
C ASP A 241 16.67 22.34 -44.88
N GLU A 242 16.53 23.62 -44.47
CA GLU A 242 15.36 24.54 -44.48
C GLU A 242 14.83 25.04 -43.12
N VAL A 243 15.30 24.52 -41.98
CA VAL A 243 14.86 25.02 -40.64
C VAL A 243 16.03 25.19 -39.66
N PHE A 244 16.96 26.09 -40.01
CA PHE A 244 18.24 26.26 -39.28
C PHE A 244 18.11 26.70 -37.80
N HIS A 245 16.99 27.29 -37.38
CA HIS A 245 16.80 27.80 -36.01
C HIS A 245 16.20 26.78 -35.04
N ILE A 246 15.29 25.89 -35.48
CA ILE A 246 14.59 24.96 -34.58
C ILE A 246 15.51 23.82 -34.13
N GLY A 247 16.33 23.27 -35.03
CA GLY A 247 17.23 22.15 -34.71
C GLY A 247 18.25 22.49 -33.61
N LYS A 248 18.79 23.73 -33.60
CA LYS A 248 19.73 24.17 -32.55
C LYS A 248 19.05 24.32 -31.19
N THR A 249 17.84 24.86 -31.15
CA THR A 249 17.05 25.01 -29.91
C THR A 249 16.66 23.66 -29.33
N LEU A 250 16.25 22.70 -30.15
CA LEU A 250 15.91 21.34 -29.69
C LEU A 250 17.11 20.59 -29.12
N VAL A 251 18.27 20.69 -29.79
CA VAL A 251 19.52 20.11 -29.28
C VAL A 251 19.92 20.77 -27.96
N ALA A 252 19.84 22.10 -27.86
CA ALA A 252 20.14 22.85 -26.63
C ALA A 252 19.22 22.48 -25.46
N ILE A 253 17.92 22.30 -25.72
CA ILE A 253 16.94 21.89 -24.72
C ILE A 253 17.26 20.47 -24.19
N ALA A 254 17.60 19.54 -25.07
CA ALA A 254 17.86 18.18 -24.62
C ALA A 254 19.22 18.01 -23.92
N THR A 255 20.27 18.70 -24.39
CA THR A 255 21.53 18.74 -23.63
C THR A 255 21.34 19.44 -22.29
N GLU A 256 20.44 20.42 -22.19
CA GLU A 256 20.07 21.06 -20.92
C GLU A 256 19.38 20.07 -19.96
N THR A 257 18.41 19.25 -20.41
CA THR A 257 17.69 18.31 -19.52
C THR A 257 18.58 17.32 -18.76
N GLU A 258 19.54 16.71 -19.46
CA GLU A 258 20.48 15.76 -18.86
C GLU A 258 21.55 16.48 -18.03
N GLN A 259 22.04 17.65 -18.46
CA GLN A 259 22.94 18.46 -17.65
C GLN A 259 22.28 18.89 -16.33
N THR A 260 21.00 19.24 -16.37
CA THR A 260 20.20 19.61 -15.20
C THR A 260 20.00 18.42 -14.27
N ALA A 261 19.73 17.21 -14.80
CA ALA A 261 19.65 15.99 -14.02
C ALA A 261 20.98 15.61 -13.34
N GLU A 262 22.10 15.71 -14.07
CA GLU A 262 23.45 15.46 -13.53
C GLU A 262 23.86 16.49 -12.49
N ARG A 263 23.52 17.77 -12.71
CA ARG A 263 23.76 18.83 -11.74
C ARG A 263 22.96 18.57 -10.46
N PHE A 264 21.68 18.21 -10.58
CA PHE A 264 20.86 17.83 -9.44
C PHE A 264 21.48 16.66 -8.67
N ARG A 265 21.93 15.61 -9.38
CA ARG A 265 22.61 14.46 -8.78
C ARG A 265 23.86 14.87 -7.99
N ARG A 266 24.70 15.76 -8.54
CA ARG A 266 25.94 16.23 -7.90
C ARG A 266 25.69 17.12 -6.69
N ASP A 267 24.66 17.96 -6.73
CA ASP A 267 24.32 18.85 -5.62
C ASP A 267 23.58 18.07 -4.50
N LYS A 268 22.81 17.04 -4.87
CA LYS A 268 22.01 16.20 -3.98
C LYS A 268 22.56 14.78 -3.88
N THR A 269 23.88 14.62 -3.85
CA THR A 269 24.57 13.31 -3.86
C THR A 269 24.04 12.35 -2.81
N HIS A 270 23.71 12.84 -1.60
CA HIS A 270 23.17 11.99 -0.54
C HIS A 270 21.82 11.35 -0.92
N LEU A 271 20.97 12.00 -1.72
CA LEU A 271 19.72 11.41 -2.22
C LEU A 271 19.99 10.33 -3.27
N ASP A 272 20.97 10.54 -4.14
CA ASP A 272 21.37 9.56 -5.16
C ASP A 272 22.05 8.33 -4.54
N ASP A 273 23.06 8.54 -3.68
CA ASP A 273 23.83 7.50 -2.98
C ASP A 273 22.94 6.61 -2.09
N SER A 274 21.89 7.19 -1.51
CA SER A 274 20.92 6.46 -0.69
C SER A 274 19.79 5.82 -1.49
N GLY A 275 19.83 5.86 -2.83
CA GLY A 275 18.82 5.28 -3.69
C GLY A 275 17.45 5.96 -3.54
N ARG A 276 17.42 7.27 -3.35
CA ARG A 276 16.19 8.07 -3.18
C ARG A 276 15.96 9.06 -4.32
N TYR A 277 16.93 9.24 -5.21
CA TYR A 277 16.76 9.96 -6.47
C TYR A 277 16.90 8.98 -7.65
N TYR A 278 15.99 9.08 -8.62
CA TYR A 278 15.99 8.26 -9.82
C TYR A 278 15.76 9.14 -11.04
N ARG A 279 16.63 9.00 -12.05
CA ARG A 279 16.47 9.61 -13.38
C ARG A 279 16.24 8.50 -14.40
N PHE A 280 15.06 8.47 -14.99
CA PHE A 280 14.73 7.54 -16.07
C PHE A 280 14.62 8.31 -17.39
N ASN A 281 15.43 7.95 -18.37
CA ASN A 281 15.38 8.57 -19.68
C ASN A 281 15.91 7.60 -20.74
N VAL A 282 15.25 7.56 -21.90
CA VAL A 282 15.67 6.71 -23.02
C VAL A 282 16.92 7.32 -23.65
N ASP A 283 18.03 6.60 -23.55
CA ASP A 283 19.35 7.04 -23.99
C ASP A 283 19.58 6.85 -25.50
N ARG A 284 18.89 5.89 -26.13
CA ARG A 284 19.01 5.58 -27.56
C ARG A 284 17.69 5.17 -28.19
N GLY A 285 17.53 5.44 -29.48
CA GLY A 285 16.38 5.05 -30.30
C GLY A 285 15.31 6.13 -30.51
N LEU A 286 15.43 7.29 -29.83
CA LEU A 286 14.53 8.45 -29.98
C LEU A 286 15.20 9.65 -30.64
N GLU A 287 16.41 9.46 -31.17
CA GLU A 287 17.28 10.53 -31.61
C GLU A 287 16.71 11.27 -32.83
N GLU A 288 16.07 10.54 -33.73
CA GLU A 288 15.54 11.05 -35.00
C GLU A 288 14.03 11.37 -34.93
N VAL A 289 13.43 11.36 -33.74
CA VAL A 289 12.01 11.66 -33.54
C VAL A 289 11.84 13.14 -33.20
N GLY A 290 11.28 13.91 -34.13
CA GLY A 290 10.95 15.32 -33.93
C GLY A 290 9.81 15.53 -32.93
N LEU A 291 9.73 16.73 -32.33
CA LEU A 291 8.73 17.05 -31.30
C LEU A 291 7.28 17.02 -31.81
N GLU A 292 7.06 17.13 -33.12
CA GLU A 292 5.74 17.13 -33.76
C GLU A 292 5.39 15.83 -34.50
N GLU A 293 6.29 14.85 -34.52
CA GLU A 293 6.16 13.68 -35.39
C GLU A 293 5.23 12.61 -34.81
N SER A 294 3.95 12.94 -34.62
CA SER A 294 2.94 12.05 -34.03
C SER A 294 2.80 10.71 -34.77
N LYS A 295 3.21 10.64 -36.05
CA LYS A 295 3.23 9.42 -36.85
C LYS A 295 4.31 8.41 -36.43
N LYS A 296 5.34 8.83 -35.68
CA LYS A 296 6.45 7.97 -35.20
C LYS A 296 6.16 7.29 -33.85
N ARG A 297 4.90 7.21 -33.42
CA ARG A 297 4.48 6.49 -32.19
C ARG A 297 5.06 5.08 -32.07
N LYS A 298 5.08 4.33 -33.19
CA LYS A 298 5.61 2.96 -33.20
C LYS A 298 7.11 2.93 -32.89
N GLU A 299 7.85 3.91 -33.38
CA GLU A 299 9.30 4.05 -33.09
C GLU A 299 9.51 4.41 -31.62
N ILE A 300 8.71 5.35 -31.09
CA ILE A 300 8.75 5.73 -29.68
C ILE A 300 8.49 4.51 -28.79
N ALA A 301 7.37 3.82 -29.03
CA ALA A 301 7.00 2.64 -28.24
C ALA A 301 8.04 1.51 -28.33
N ALA A 302 8.62 1.27 -29.51
CA ALA A 302 9.64 0.24 -29.67
C ALA A 302 10.95 0.59 -28.96
N ALA A 303 11.40 1.85 -29.03
CA ALA A 303 12.61 2.31 -28.35
C ALA A 303 12.42 2.29 -26.82
N THR A 304 11.30 2.84 -26.33
CA THR A 304 10.99 2.84 -24.90
C THR A 304 10.77 1.43 -24.37
N GLY A 305 10.08 0.55 -25.11
CA GLY A 305 9.90 -0.85 -24.72
C GLY A 305 11.23 -1.61 -24.59
N ARG A 306 12.21 -1.32 -25.46
CA ARG A 306 13.56 -1.88 -25.34
C ARG A 306 14.30 -1.36 -24.11
N TYR A 307 14.20 -0.05 -23.84
CA TYR A 307 14.78 0.57 -22.66
C TYR A 307 14.21 -0.06 -21.38
N VAL A 308 12.89 -0.17 -21.33
CA VAL A 308 12.14 -0.75 -20.21
C VAL A 308 12.45 -2.24 -19.98
N GLY A 309 12.57 -3.01 -21.05
CA GLY A 309 12.95 -4.43 -20.98
C GLY A 309 14.42 -4.68 -20.62
N SER A 310 15.24 -3.64 -20.45
CA SER A 310 16.66 -3.84 -20.12
C SER A 310 16.85 -4.28 -18.67
N GLN A 311 17.75 -5.25 -18.43
CA GLN A 311 18.00 -5.77 -17.08
C GLN A 311 18.56 -4.70 -16.13
N GLY A 312 19.30 -3.73 -16.67
CA GLY A 312 19.81 -2.58 -15.91
C GLY A 312 18.66 -1.72 -15.37
N LEU A 313 17.72 -1.34 -16.25
CA LEU A 313 16.56 -0.56 -15.83
C LEU A 313 15.66 -1.35 -14.89
N PHE A 314 15.39 -2.62 -15.18
CA PHE A 314 14.55 -3.46 -14.32
C PHE A 314 15.04 -3.47 -12.86
N LYS A 315 16.35 -3.56 -12.62
CA LYS A 315 16.92 -3.48 -11.27
C LYS A 315 16.70 -2.11 -10.62
N GLN A 316 16.88 -1.03 -11.38
CA GLN A 316 16.65 0.34 -10.88
C GLN A 316 15.17 0.60 -10.60
N MET A 317 14.27 0.18 -11.49
CA MET A 317 12.82 0.30 -11.31
C MET A 317 12.34 -0.51 -10.13
N ARG A 318 12.85 -1.74 -9.92
CA ARG A 318 12.52 -2.53 -8.73
C ARG A 318 13.01 -1.85 -7.45
N ALA A 319 14.24 -1.35 -7.42
CA ALA A 319 14.75 -0.62 -6.26
C ALA A 319 13.93 0.66 -5.98
N CYS A 320 13.55 1.38 -7.04
CA CYS A 320 12.69 2.55 -6.95
C CYS A 320 11.31 2.17 -6.42
N ALA A 321 10.68 1.15 -7.01
CA ALA A 321 9.39 0.62 -6.62
C ALA A 321 9.41 0.10 -5.18
N ASP A 322 10.44 -0.63 -4.73
CA ASP A 322 10.56 -1.10 -3.35
C ASP A 322 10.68 0.08 -2.36
N ASN A 323 11.45 1.10 -2.72
CA ASN A 323 11.58 2.32 -1.92
C ASN A 323 10.26 3.12 -1.89
N MET A 324 9.57 3.20 -3.03
CA MET A 324 8.26 3.82 -3.20
C MET A 324 7.15 3.05 -2.46
N ALA A 325 7.14 1.72 -2.56
CA ALA A 325 6.23 0.73 -1.98
C ALA A 325 6.45 0.48 -0.51
N GLY A 326 7.59 0.91 0.02
CA GLY A 326 7.79 1.12 1.44
C GLY A 326 6.77 2.13 1.98
N ARG A 327 5.55 1.65 2.25
CA ARG A 327 4.60 2.22 3.22
C ARG A 327 5.01 1.85 4.65
N GLU A 328 6.28 1.54 4.86
CA GLU A 328 6.81 1.30 6.18
C GLU A 328 6.73 2.60 6.99
N TYR A 329 6.25 2.50 8.22
CA TYR A 329 6.26 3.61 9.15
C TYR A 329 7.70 3.83 9.67
N PHE A 330 8.25 5.02 9.44
CA PHE A 330 9.54 5.48 9.99
C PHE A 330 9.40 6.63 10.99
N GLY A 331 8.18 6.90 11.48
CA GLY A 331 7.94 7.97 12.45
C GLY A 331 8.41 7.61 13.86
N GLU A 332 8.31 8.57 14.77
CA GLU A 332 8.80 8.43 16.15
C GLU A 332 8.05 7.38 16.98
N TYR A 333 6.80 7.05 16.63
CA TYR A 333 5.97 6.08 17.37
C TYR A 333 6.28 4.62 17.02
N ARG A 334 7.41 4.34 16.36
CA ARG A 334 7.75 3.00 15.84
C ARG A 334 8.01 2.03 17.00
N VAL A 335 7.24 0.94 17.03
CA VAL A 335 7.45 -0.19 17.96
C VAL A 335 7.62 -1.48 17.17
N GLU A 336 8.74 -2.16 17.36
CA GLU A 336 8.98 -3.46 16.72
C GLU A 336 7.98 -4.51 17.21
N PHE A 337 7.42 -5.26 16.26
CA PHE A 337 6.54 -6.38 16.56
C PHE A 337 7.35 -7.66 16.73
N HIS A 338 7.11 -8.35 17.86
CA HIS A 338 7.75 -9.63 18.18
C HIS A 338 6.71 -10.73 18.24
N LEU A 339 6.99 -11.85 17.55
CA LEU A 339 6.14 -13.04 17.52
C LEU A 339 6.34 -13.98 18.72
N GLN A 340 7.20 -13.65 19.69
CA GLN A 340 7.61 -14.58 20.76
C GLN A 340 6.43 -15.16 21.57
N ASN A 341 5.32 -14.43 21.68
CA ASN A 341 4.14 -14.85 22.46
C ASN A 341 2.91 -15.14 21.59
N VAL A 342 3.11 -15.30 20.27
CA VAL A 342 2.02 -15.45 19.29
C VAL A 342 2.03 -16.89 18.76
N PRO A 343 0.94 -17.66 18.89
CA PRO A 343 0.89 -19.05 18.42
C PRO A 343 0.98 -19.09 16.89
N ARG A 344 2.02 -19.73 16.35
CA ARG A 344 2.27 -19.82 14.91
C ARG A 344 2.35 -21.26 14.44
N VAL A 345 1.70 -21.57 13.32
CA VAL A 345 1.91 -22.83 12.59
C VAL A 345 3.14 -22.74 11.69
N SER A 346 3.89 -23.84 11.56
CA SER A 346 5.10 -23.91 10.74
C SER A 346 4.84 -23.67 9.24
N LYS A 347 3.64 -24.03 8.75
CA LYS A 347 3.16 -23.74 7.40
C LYS A 347 1.72 -23.27 7.45
N PHE A 348 1.49 -21.99 7.16
CA PHE A 348 0.16 -21.44 6.98
C PHE A 348 -0.38 -21.80 5.59
N VAL A 349 -1.68 -22.08 5.49
CA VAL A 349 -2.36 -22.30 4.21
C VAL A 349 -3.20 -21.06 3.91
N GLU A 350 -2.94 -20.46 2.76
CA GLU A 350 -3.47 -19.15 2.39
C GLU A 350 -5.00 -19.11 2.27
N ARG A 351 -5.56 -17.96 2.65
CA ARG A 351 -6.97 -17.61 2.58
C ARG A 351 -7.12 -16.25 1.88
N PRO A 352 -6.98 -16.19 0.55
CA PRO A 352 -6.79 -14.95 -0.18
C PRO A 352 -8.00 -14.01 -0.09
N ALA A 353 -9.22 -14.55 -0.14
CA ALA A 353 -10.44 -13.73 -0.04
C ALA A 353 -10.55 -13.05 1.33
N GLU A 354 -10.30 -13.80 2.41
CA GLU A 354 -10.36 -13.27 3.77
C GLU A 354 -9.17 -12.35 4.09
N MET A 355 -7.98 -12.62 3.54
CA MET A 355 -6.82 -11.73 3.67
C MET A 355 -7.07 -10.39 2.98
N ALA A 356 -7.58 -10.41 1.73
CA ALA A 356 -7.90 -9.19 0.99
C ALA A 356 -8.91 -8.32 1.73
N GLU A 357 -9.86 -8.92 2.46
CA GLU A 357 -10.82 -8.19 3.27
C GLU A 357 -10.17 -7.52 4.50
N LEU A 358 -9.28 -8.23 5.20
CA LEU A 358 -8.48 -7.63 6.28
C LEU A 358 -7.65 -6.46 5.77
N GLU A 359 -7.00 -6.62 4.61
CA GLU A 359 -6.20 -5.57 3.98
C GLU A 359 -7.04 -4.35 3.58
N ARG A 360 -8.20 -4.59 2.97
CA ARG A 360 -9.14 -3.54 2.55
C ARG A 360 -9.57 -2.66 3.71
N VAL A 361 -9.81 -3.23 4.89
CA VAL A 361 -10.30 -2.51 6.06
C VAL A 361 -9.16 -1.93 6.91
N LEU A 362 -8.22 -2.77 7.33
CA LEU A 362 -7.26 -2.45 8.39
C LEU A 362 -6.04 -1.66 7.89
N LEU A 363 -5.62 -1.79 6.64
CA LEU A 363 -4.41 -1.09 6.19
C LEU A 363 -4.60 0.44 6.24
N PRO A 364 -3.64 1.20 6.81
CA PRO A 364 -3.73 2.66 6.89
C PRO A 364 -3.97 3.30 5.51
N LYS A 365 -4.96 4.19 5.42
CA LYS A 365 -5.31 4.91 4.17
C LYS A 365 -5.02 6.40 4.35
N ARG A 366 -4.46 7.05 3.33
CA ARG A 366 -4.02 8.47 3.37
C ARG A 366 -5.15 9.47 3.67
N GLN A 367 -6.41 9.12 3.39
CA GLN A 367 -7.56 10.04 3.47
C GLN A 367 -8.61 9.64 4.51
N ASN A 368 -8.40 8.53 5.22
CA ASN A 368 -9.37 8.07 6.21
C ASN A 368 -8.68 7.91 7.56
N TYR A 369 -8.86 8.92 8.41
CA TYR A 369 -8.34 8.95 9.77
C TYR A 369 -9.24 8.24 10.78
N GLN A 370 -10.43 7.76 10.37
CA GLN A 370 -11.37 7.10 11.28
C GLN A 370 -10.79 5.81 11.85
N GLN A 371 -11.21 5.48 13.08
CA GLN A 371 -10.87 4.21 13.71
C GLN A 371 -11.50 3.07 12.92
N LYS A 372 -10.68 2.09 12.55
CA LYS A 372 -11.13 0.88 11.87
C LYS A 372 -11.23 -0.24 12.88
N CYS A 373 -12.34 -0.96 12.87
CA CYS A 373 -12.54 -2.14 13.68
C CYS A 373 -12.99 -3.27 12.75
N PHE A 374 -12.23 -4.36 12.73
CA PHE A 374 -12.60 -5.57 12.00
C PHE A 374 -12.77 -6.73 12.97
N VAL A 375 -13.95 -7.35 12.97
CA VAL A 375 -14.28 -8.50 13.81
C VAL A 375 -14.24 -9.77 12.96
N LEU A 376 -13.18 -10.55 13.15
CA LEU A 376 -13.01 -11.86 12.55
C LEU A 376 -13.61 -12.93 13.46
N HIS A 377 -14.79 -13.43 13.12
CA HIS A 377 -15.53 -14.39 13.93
C HIS A 377 -15.71 -15.74 13.22
N GLY A 378 -15.97 -16.80 13.98
CA GLY A 378 -16.12 -18.15 13.43
C GLY A 378 -15.89 -19.25 14.46
N LEU A 379 -16.02 -20.50 14.04
CA LEU A 379 -15.88 -21.67 14.92
C LEU A 379 -14.51 -21.72 15.61
N GLY A 380 -14.44 -22.41 16.76
CA GLY A 380 -13.15 -22.78 17.36
C GLY A 380 -12.29 -23.52 16.34
N GLY A 381 -10.95 -23.40 16.43
CA GLY A 381 -10.04 -24.15 15.55
C GLY A 381 -10.09 -23.82 14.04
N ILE A 382 -10.95 -22.89 13.59
CA ILE A 382 -11.14 -22.57 12.16
C ILE A 382 -9.97 -21.77 11.54
N GLY A 383 -9.05 -21.28 12.37
CA GLY A 383 -7.83 -20.57 11.92
C GLY A 383 -7.86 -19.05 12.04
N LYS A 384 -8.78 -18.46 12.83
CA LYS A 384 -8.89 -16.99 12.99
C LYS A 384 -7.58 -16.36 13.47
N THR A 385 -7.04 -16.89 14.56
CA THR A 385 -5.75 -16.48 15.11
C THR A 385 -4.65 -16.60 14.06
N GLN A 386 -4.56 -17.72 13.33
CA GLN A 386 -3.53 -17.90 12.30
C GLN A 386 -3.65 -16.91 11.13
N LEU A 387 -4.87 -16.58 10.70
CA LEU A 387 -5.09 -15.56 9.68
C LEU A 387 -4.66 -14.17 10.19
N ALA A 388 -4.96 -13.82 11.44
CA ALA A 388 -4.52 -12.58 12.06
C ALA A 388 -2.98 -12.51 12.21
N VAL A 389 -2.33 -13.62 12.58
CA VAL A 389 -0.87 -13.71 12.63
C VAL A 389 -0.26 -13.47 11.25
N GLU A 390 -0.80 -14.10 10.21
CA GLU A 390 -0.29 -13.94 8.86
C GLU A 390 -0.46 -12.50 8.37
N PHE A 391 -1.62 -11.89 8.60
CA PHE A 391 -1.88 -10.48 8.28
C PHE A 391 -0.83 -9.57 8.95
N VAL A 392 -0.60 -9.73 10.25
CA VAL A 392 0.41 -8.93 10.96
C VAL A 392 1.81 -9.22 10.43
N SER A 393 2.17 -10.47 10.18
CA SER A 393 3.50 -10.85 9.68
C SER A 393 3.82 -10.17 8.35
N GLN A 394 2.84 -10.11 7.45
CA GLN A 394 2.98 -9.47 6.12
C GLN A 394 2.97 -7.94 6.21
N HIS A 395 2.15 -7.36 7.09
CA HIS A 395 1.83 -5.93 7.06
C HIS A 395 2.32 -5.12 8.26
N GLN A 396 2.99 -5.73 9.24
CA GLN A 396 3.45 -5.06 10.49
C GLN A 396 4.17 -3.73 10.24
N ARG A 397 4.95 -3.64 9.15
CA ARG A 397 5.75 -2.45 8.85
C ARG A 397 4.89 -1.25 8.48
N TRP A 398 3.64 -1.45 8.07
CA TRP A 398 2.72 -0.38 7.68
C TRP A 398 2.14 0.39 8.88
N PHE A 399 2.26 -0.18 10.08
CA PHE A 399 1.74 0.38 11.31
C PHE A 399 2.84 1.06 12.13
N SER A 400 2.48 2.08 12.92
CA SER A 400 3.40 2.70 13.89
C SER A 400 3.75 1.72 15.01
N ALA A 401 2.76 1.01 15.52
CA ALA A 401 2.94 -0.06 16.49
C ALA A 401 1.94 -1.17 16.22
N VAL A 402 2.35 -2.40 16.51
CA VAL A 402 1.44 -3.55 16.57
C VAL A 402 1.52 -4.17 17.97
N PHE A 403 0.37 -4.18 18.64
CA PHE A 403 0.21 -4.83 19.95
C PHE A 403 -0.76 -5.99 19.85
N TRP A 404 -0.29 -7.16 20.29
CA TRP A 404 -1.07 -8.39 20.36
C TRP A 404 -1.55 -8.59 21.79
N LEU A 405 -2.85 -8.62 22.00
CA LEU A 405 -3.52 -8.58 23.30
C LEU A 405 -4.32 -9.87 23.52
N ASP A 406 -4.13 -10.49 24.69
CA ASP A 406 -4.83 -11.71 25.09
C ASP A 406 -6.24 -11.37 25.63
N GLY A 407 -7.26 -11.64 24.82
CA GLY A 407 -8.67 -11.30 25.04
C GLY A 407 -9.48 -12.33 25.84
N ARG A 408 -8.85 -13.36 26.43
CA ARG A 408 -9.57 -14.46 27.07
C ARG A 408 -10.33 -14.05 28.34
N SER A 409 -9.83 -13.05 29.06
CA SER A 409 -10.44 -12.51 30.28
C SER A 409 -10.04 -11.05 30.48
N LYS A 410 -10.76 -10.35 31.36
CA LYS A 410 -10.43 -8.97 31.76
C LYS A 410 -8.98 -8.82 32.23
N ASP A 411 -8.53 -9.72 33.11
CA ASP A 411 -7.17 -9.68 33.66
C ASP A 411 -6.11 -9.95 32.59
N SER A 412 -6.38 -10.86 31.65
CA SER A 412 -5.48 -11.17 30.53
C SER A 412 -5.26 -9.96 29.62
N VAL A 413 -6.32 -9.19 29.35
CA VAL A 413 -6.22 -7.95 28.55
C VAL A 413 -5.42 -6.89 29.29
N ILE A 414 -5.73 -6.67 30.58
CA ILE A 414 -5.03 -5.69 31.42
C ILE A 414 -3.52 -5.98 31.45
N GLN A 415 -3.15 -7.24 31.72
CA GLN A 415 -1.75 -7.67 31.74
C GLN A 415 -1.08 -7.52 30.37
N SER A 416 -1.77 -7.88 29.29
CA SER A 416 -1.23 -7.75 27.94
C SER A 416 -0.97 -6.29 27.55
N ILE A 417 -1.89 -5.37 27.87
CA ILE A 417 -1.71 -3.95 27.59
C ILE A 417 -0.57 -3.38 28.45
N ALA A 418 -0.52 -3.71 29.74
CA ALA A 418 0.56 -3.26 30.62
C ALA A 418 1.93 -3.70 30.10
N SER A 419 2.06 -4.96 29.64
CA SER A 419 3.31 -5.47 29.07
C SER A 419 3.81 -4.67 27.85
N CYS A 420 2.89 -4.04 27.10
CA CYS A 420 3.24 -3.23 25.92
C CYS A 420 4.01 -1.96 26.30
N ALA A 421 3.86 -1.44 27.53
CA ALA A 421 4.57 -0.26 28.01
C ALA A 421 6.10 -0.40 27.91
N THR A 422 6.62 -1.62 28.13
CA THR A 422 8.07 -1.91 28.05
C THR A 422 8.64 -1.72 26.64
N ARG A 423 7.80 -1.85 25.61
CA ARG A 423 8.18 -1.77 24.18
C ARG A 423 8.04 -0.37 23.58
N ILE A 424 7.34 0.55 24.25
CA ILE A 424 7.19 1.95 23.81
C ILE A 424 8.51 2.70 24.04
N PRO A 425 8.99 3.59 23.14
CA PRO A 425 10.23 4.33 23.33
C PRO A 425 10.31 5.11 24.66
N ASP A 426 11.50 5.19 25.26
CA ASP A 426 11.72 5.83 26.57
C ASP A 426 11.30 7.31 26.63
N SER A 427 11.34 8.01 25.50
CA SER A 427 10.93 9.42 25.40
C SER A 427 9.41 9.62 25.38
N GLN A 428 8.62 8.54 25.31
CA GLN A 428 7.19 8.60 25.04
C GLN A 428 6.30 8.01 26.14
N ILE A 429 6.89 7.32 27.12
CA ILE A 429 6.20 6.76 28.28
C ILE A 429 7.08 6.89 29.53
N SER A 430 6.47 7.04 30.70
CA SER A 430 7.20 7.20 31.96
C SER A 430 8.02 5.97 32.34
N GLN A 431 9.23 6.20 32.88
CA GLN A 431 10.11 5.12 33.36
C GLN A 431 9.50 4.34 34.54
N SER A 432 8.68 5.02 35.35
CA SER A 432 7.87 4.39 36.40
C SER A 432 6.96 3.31 35.81
N SER A 433 6.22 3.61 34.74
CA SER A 433 5.29 2.66 34.14
C SER A 433 5.97 1.50 33.43
N LYS A 434 7.17 1.69 32.88
CA LYS A 434 7.99 0.57 32.39
C LYS A 434 8.45 -0.36 33.51
N THR A 435 8.84 0.21 34.65
CA THR A 435 9.28 -0.56 35.82
C THR A 435 8.11 -1.33 36.44
N TYR A 436 6.92 -0.72 36.50
CA TYR A 436 5.70 -1.40 36.97
C TYR A 436 5.17 -2.45 36.00
N ALA A 437 5.36 -2.28 34.70
CA ALA A 437 5.05 -3.34 33.73
C ALA A 437 5.98 -4.56 33.89
N ALA A 438 7.15 -4.39 34.51
CA ALA A 438 8.15 -5.44 34.73
C ALA A 438 8.17 -5.99 36.18
N GLY A 439 7.36 -5.47 37.11
CA GLY A 439 7.39 -5.84 38.53
C GLY A 439 6.08 -5.55 39.29
N ASP A 440 5.91 -6.14 40.47
CA ASP A 440 4.60 -6.35 41.14
C ASP A 440 4.15 -5.22 42.10
N THR A 441 4.72 -4.01 42.02
CA THR A 441 4.59 -2.99 43.10
C THR A 441 3.85 -1.70 42.71
N GLY A 442 3.22 -1.63 41.54
CA GLY A 442 2.45 -0.46 41.06
C GLY A 442 1.01 -0.78 40.67
N ASP A 443 0.16 0.24 40.56
CA ASP A 443 -1.21 0.07 40.05
C ASP A 443 -1.18 -0.14 38.52
N ILE A 444 -1.37 -1.39 38.10
CA ILE A 444 -1.35 -1.81 36.70
C ILE A 444 -2.34 -1.02 35.83
N ASN A 445 -3.44 -0.52 36.40
CA ASN A 445 -4.42 0.27 35.67
C ASN A 445 -3.85 1.62 35.22
N VAL A 446 -2.93 2.20 35.99
CA VAL A 446 -2.23 3.45 35.61
C VAL A 446 -1.38 3.20 34.36
N VAL A 447 -0.67 2.08 34.30
CA VAL A 447 0.14 1.67 33.13
C VAL A 447 -0.75 1.47 31.91
N VAL A 448 -1.88 0.77 32.07
CA VAL A 448 -2.88 0.57 31.00
C VAL A 448 -3.37 1.91 30.45
N GLN A 449 -3.76 2.84 31.33
CA GLN A 449 -4.22 4.16 30.92
C GLN A 449 -3.14 4.97 30.19
N GLU A 450 -1.88 4.86 30.59
CA GLU A 450 -0.78 5.55 29.91
C GLU A 450 -0.55 5.02 28.49
N VAL A 451 -0.60 3.69 28.31
CA VAL A 451 -0.51 3.05 26.97
C VAL A 451 -1.69 3.48 26.09
N LEU A 452 -2.92 3.48 26.61
CA LEU A 452 -4.10 3.92 25.85
C LEU A 452 -4.02 5.41 25.50
N CYS A 453 -3.55 6.27 26.42
CA CYS A 453 -3.28 7.68 26.14
C CYS A 453 -2.21 7.87 25.05
N TRP A 454 -1.16 7.05 25.05
CA TRP A 454 -0.12 7.07 24.01
C TRP A 454 -0.68 6.69 22.63
N LEU A 455 -1.58 5.71 22.57
CA LEU A 455 -2.32 5.35 21.35
C LEU A 455 -3.33 6.45 20.93
N ALA A 456 -3.81 7.25 21.87
CA ALA A 456 -4.79 8.33 21.65
C ALA A 456 -4.16 9.64 21.14
N ARG A 457 -2.83 9.74 21.01
CA ARG A 457 -2.17 10.94 20.50
C ARG A 457 -2.53 11.19 19.02
N GLU A 458 -2.86 12.43 18.67
CA GLU A 458 -3.36 12.79 17.32
C GLU A 458 -2.36 12.48 16.19
N ASP A 459 -1.07 12.56 16.50
CA ASP A 459 0.06 12.24 15.62
C ASP A 459 0.44 10.76 15.61
N ASN A 460 -0.14 9.95 16.50
CA ASN A 460 -0.04 8.48 16.54
C ASN A 460 -1.32 7.82 16.00
N ASN A 461 -1.54 7.91 14.68
CA ASN A 461 -2.80 7.49 14.04
C ASN A 461 -2.72 6.21 13.20
N LYS A 462 -1.57 5.51 13.19
CA LYS A 462 -1.32 4.33 12.35
C LYS A 462 -1.00 3.06 13.15
N TRP A 463 -1.43 2.94 14.40
CA TRP A 463 -1.21 1.71 15.18
C TRP A 463 -2.25 0.63 14.86
N LEU A 464 -1.93 -0.61 15.22
CA LEU A 464 -2.81 -1.78 15.17
C LEU A 464 -2.88 -2.45 16.55
N LEU A 465 -4.09 -2.62 17.06
CA LEU A 465 -4.38 -3.51 18.20
C LEU A 465 -5.01 -4.81 17.68
N VAL A 466 -4.44 -5.95 18.07
CA VAL A 466 -5.02 -7.27 17.81
C VAL A 466 -5.50 -7.85 19.13
N PHE A 467 -6.81 -7.93 19.32
CA PHE A 467 -7.43 -8.64 20.45
C PHE A 467 -7.72 -10.08 20.04
N ASP A 468 -6.96 -11.03 20.56
CA ASP A 468 -7.11 -12.45 20.22
C ASP A 468 -7.96 -13.18 21.28
N ASN A 469 -8.88 -14.05 20.86
CA ASN A 469 -9.76 -14.87 21.72
C ASN A 469 -10.72 -14.09 22.62
N VAL A 470 -11.38 -13.06 22.09
CA VAL A 470 -12.44 -12.32 22.82
C VAL A 470 -13.73 -13.13 22.84
N ASP A 471 -13.80 -14.14 23.69
CA ASP A 471 -14.92 -15.10 23.74
C ASP A 471 -15.87 -14.88 24.93
N ARG A 472 -15.60 -13.90 25.81
CA ARG A 472 -16.37 -13.61 27.03
C ARG A 472 -16.82 -12.14 27.07
N ASP A 473 -17.94 -11.84 26.40
CA ASP A 473 -18.46 -10.48 26.27
C ASP A 473 -19.58 -10.17 27.26
N TYR A 474 -19.49 -8.99 27.89
CA TYR A 474 -20.42 -8.49 28.90
C TYR A 474 -21.85 -8.34 28.36
N GLY A 475 -22.86 -8.91 29.04
CA GLY A 475 -24.27 -8.78 28.67
C GLY A 475 -25.18 -8.61 29.88
N ARG A 476 -26.37 -8.03 29.69
CA ARG A 476 -27.36 -7.77 30.76
C ARG A 476 -27.83 -9.01 31.55
N HIS A 477 -27.45 -10.21 31.13
CA HIS A 477 -27.79 -11.49 31.77
C HIS A 477 -26.58 -12.42 31.98
N THR A 478 -25.35 -11.93 31.92
CA THR A 478 -24.15 -12.77 32.09
C THR A 478 -23.76 -12.88 33.56
N SER A 479 -23.82 -14.09 34.13
CA SER A 479 -23.29 -14.42 35.45
C SER A 479 -21.79 -14.73 35.45
N ASP A 480 -21.14 -14.64 34.28
CA ASP A 480 -19.71 -14.86 34.11
C ASP A 480 -18.94 -13.68 34.71
N SER A 481 -18.18 -13.95 35.78
CA SER A 481 -17.36 -12.96 36.48
C SER A 481 -16.21 -12.44 35.64
N ASP A 482 -15.81 -13.19 34.61
CA ASP A 482 -14.65 -12.88 33.77
C ASP A 482 -15.04 -12.17 32.46
N ALA A 483 -16.34 -12.03 32.20
CA ALA A 483 -16.87 -11.32 31.03
C ALA A 483 -16.62 -9.81 31.15
N TYR A 484 -16.25 -9.18 30.04
CA TYR A 484 -15.91 -7.76 30.00
C TYR A 484 -16.33 -7.11 28.68
N ASP A 485 -16.38 -5.77 28.68
CA ASP A 485 -16.61 -5.00 27.45
C ASP A 485 -15.26 -4.62 26.84
N VAL A 486 -14.94 -5.23 25.69
CA VAL A 486 -13.68 -4.98 24.97
C VAL A 486 -13.52 -3.53 24.54
N LYS A 487 -14.61 -2.77 24.35
CA LYS A 487 -14.55 -1.34 23.96
C LYS A 487 -13.88 -0.47 25.01
N GLN A 488 -13.92 -0.87 26.28
CA GLN A 488 -13.28 -0.13 27.37
C GLN A 488 -11.75 -0.06 27.22
N TYR A 489 -11.18 -0.92 26.40
CA TYR A 489 -9.75 -1.02 26.14
C TYR A 489 -9.36 -0.47 24.76
N PHE A 490 -10.26 0.22 24.08
CA PHE A 490 -9.93 1.01 22.90
C PHE A 490 -9.27 2.33 23.34
N SER A 491 -8.51 2.98 22.47
CA SER A 491 -7.87 4.27 22.79
C SER A 491 -8.85 5.43 23.04
N GLY A 492 -10.15 5.22 22.77
CA GLY A 492 -11.20 6.24 22.88
C GLY A 492 -11.20 7.28 21.76
N MET A 493 -10.21 7.26 20.87
CA MET A 493 -10.06 8.20 19.76
C MET A 493 -10.46 7.58 18.42
N ASN A 494 -10.94 8.42 17.50
CA ASN A 494 -11.40 8.00 16.19
C ASN A 494 -10.24 7.86 15.18
N HIS A 495 -9.19 7.09 15.53
CA HIS A 495 -8.11 6.68 14.63
C HIS A 495 -7.48 5.34 15.07
N GLY A 496 -6.55 4.82 14.26
CA GLY A 496 -5.93 3.52 14.46
C GLY A 496 -6.76 2.36 13.90
N SER A 497 -6.21 1.15 14.01
CA SER A 497 -6.83 -0.08 13.51
C SER A 497 -6.96 -1.11 14.62
N ILE A 498 -8.08 -1.81 14.66
CA ILE A 498 -8.40 -2.83 15.65
C ILE A 498 -8.84 -4.09 14.92
N LEU A 499 -8.18 -5.21 15.20
CA LEU A 499 -8.56 -6.54 14.76
C LEU A 499 -8.98 -7.37 15.97
N ILE A 500 -10.17 -7.97 15.92
CA ILE A 500 -10.69 -8.81 16.99
C ILE A 500 -10.89 -10.23 16.45
N THR A 501 -10.34 -11.24 17.11
CA THR A 501 -10.68 -12.65 16.84
C THR A 501 -11.63 -13.17 17.93
N THR A 502 -12.72 -13.83 17.52
CA THR A 502 -13.76 -14.26 18.47
C THR A 502 -14.59 -15.44 17.95
N ARG A 503 -15.24 -16.20 18.84
CA ARG A 503 -16.35 -17.11 18.51
C ARG A 503 -17.72 -16.43 18.54
N LEU A 504 -17.81 -15.24 19.10
CA LEU A 504 -19.06 -14.52 19.35
C LEU A 504 -19.47 -13.68 18.14
N ALA A 505 -20.42 -14.19 17.34
CA ALA A 505 -21.02 -13.43 16.23
C ALA A 505 -21.65 -12.09 16.67
N LYS A 506 -22.15 -12.00 17.91
CA LYS A 506 -22.72 -10.75 18.45
C LYS A 506 -21.74 -9.55 18.46
N LEU A 507 -20.43 -9.79 18.39
CA LEU A 507 -19.43 -8.73 18.34
C LEU A 507 -19.32 -8.06 16.95
N GLU A 508 -19.97 -8.60 15.92
CA GLU A 508 -20.03 -7.97 14.58
C GLU A 508 -20.54 -6.51 14.62
N GLN A 509 -21.36 -6.15 15.62
CA GLN A 509 -21.85 -4.78 15.82
C GLN A 509 -20.76 -3.74 16.18
N LEU A 510 -19.52 -4.17 16.43
CA LEU A 510 -18.41 -3.30 16.78
C LEU A 510 -17.79 -2.56 15.57
N GLY A 511 -18.00 -3.05 14.34
CA GLY A 511 -17.37 -2.51 13.15
C GLY A 511 -17.62 -3.35 11.90
N ASP A 512 -16.69 -3.31 10.95
CA ASP A 512 -16.67 -4.27 9.84
C ASP A 512 -16.45 -5.68 10.39
N SER A 513 -16.96 -6.71 9.72
CA SER A 513 -16.82 -8.08 10.19
C SER A 513 -16.74 -9.09 9.06
N GLY A 514 -16.12 -10.23 9.37
CA GLY A 514 -15.98 -11.35 8.45
C GLY A 514 -16.10 -12.67 9.18
N ARG A 515 -16.97 -13.54 8.68
CA ARG A 515 -17.10 -14.92 9.18
C ARG A 515 -16.06 -15.81 8.52
N LEU A 516 -15.11 -16.30 9.29
CA LEU A 516 -14.14 -17.29 8.81
C LEU A 516 -14.79 -18.66 8.68
N GLY A 517 -14.89 -19.15 7.44
CA GLY A 517 -15.53 -20.42 7.10
C GLY A 517 -14.59 -21.63 7.10
N LYS A 518 -15.19 -22.79 6.84
CA LYS A 518 -14.51 -24.04 6.52
C LYS A 518 -13.57 -23.85 5.32
N VAL A 519 -12.48 -24.61 5.27
CA VAL A 519 -11.54 -24.56 4.15
C VAL A 519 -12.09 -25.28 2.93
N THR A 520 -11.65 -24.86 1.74
CA THR A 520 -11.94 -25.58 0.50
C THR A 520 -11.21 -26.92 0.48
N LEU A 521 -11.59 -27.82 -0.43
CA LEU A 521 -10.92 -29.12 -0.58
C LEU A 521 -9.42 -28.96 -0.88
N ASP A 522 -9.05 -27.98 -1.71
CA ASP A 522 -7.64 -27.73 -2.07
C ASP A 522 -6.84 -27.20 -0.87
N GLN A 523 -7.41 -26.29 -0.09
CA GLN A 523 -6.82 -25.84 1.16
C GLN A 523 -6.72 -26.99 2.17
N ALA A 524 -7.74 -27.84 2.27
CA ALA A 524 -7.75 -29.02 3.15
C ALA A 524 -6.62 -30.01 2.79
N ARG A 525 -6.43 -30.30 1.50
CA ARG A 525 -5.29 -31.10 0.99
C ARG A 525 -3.95 -30.45 1.33
N ALA A 526 -3.83 -29.13 1.20
CA ALA A 526 -2.62 -28.41 1.56
C ALA A 526 -2.31 -28.53 3.07
N ILE A 527 -3.33 -28.44 3.93
CA ILE A 527 -3.17 -28.64 5.39
C ILE A 527 -2.72 -30.08 5.68
N LEU A 528 -3.37 -31.08 5.09
CA LEU A 528 -3.00 -32.50 5.26
C LEU A 528 -1.53 -32.75 4.87
N ARG A 529 -1.15 -32.35 3.65
CA ARG A 529 0.21 -32.49 3.09
C ARG A 529 1.26 -31.68 3.85
N SER A 530 0.86 -30.63 4.57
CA SER A 530 1.79 -29.85 5.37
C SER A 530 2.43 -30.71 6.48
N ARG A 531 1.65 -31.63 7.08
CA ARG A 531 2.02 -32.46 8.24
C ARG A 531 2.25 -33.93 7.89
N TYR A 532 1.37 -34.55 7.11
CA TYR A 532 1.52 -35.93 6.66
C TYR A 532 2.46 -36.00 5.45
N LYS A 533 3.51 -36.84 5.54
CA LYS A 533 4.54 -37.05 4.50
C LYS A 533 4.52 -38.47 3.90
N GLY A 534 3.48 -39.25 4.21
CA GLY A 534 3.29 -40.58 3.63
C GLY A 534 2.83 -40.54 2.18
N ASP A 535 2.49 -41.71 1.66
CA ASP A 535 1.97 -41.83 0.30
C ASP A 535 0.58 -41.18 0.19
N HIS A 536 0.40 -40.38 -0.85
CA HIS A 536 -0.83 -39.65 -1.11
C HIS A 536 -1.59 -40.32 -2.26
N ASP A 537 -2.69 -41.01 -1.94
CA ASP A 537 -3.71 -41.38 -2.90
C ASP A 537 -4.80 -40.29 -2.90
N PRO A 538 -4.98 -39.54 -4.01
CA PRO A 538 -5.99 -38.49 -4.09
C PRO A 538 -7.41 -38.94 -3.72
N ALA A 539 -7.78 -40.18 -4.05
CA ALA A 539 -9.13 -40.68 -3.78
C ALA A 539 -9.35 -40.95 -2.28
N GLU A 540 -8.32 -41.42 -1.57
CA GLU A 540 -8.40 -41.72 -0.15
C GLU A 540 -8.20 -40.46 0.71
N ASP A 541 -7.30 -39.57 0.29
CA ASP A 541 -7.16 -38.23 0.88
C ASP A 541 -8.51 -37.49 0.82
N ASP A 542 -9.21 -37.51 -0.32
CA ASP A 542 -10.51 -36.84 -0.46
C ASP A 542 -11.60 -37.46 0.43
N ARG A 543 -11.60 -38.79 0.60
CA ARG A 543 -12.53 -39.46 1.54
C ARG A 543 -12.25 -39.07 2.98
N LEU A 544 -10.99 -39.01 3.39
CA LEU A 544 -10.58 -38.53 4.70
C LEU A 544 -10.99 -37.07 4.90
N LEU A 545 -10.69 -36.20 3.94
CA LEU A 545 -11.04 -34.78 4.05
C LEU A 545 -12.55 -34.54 4.06
N SER A 546 -13.32 -35.39 3.37
CA SER A 546 -14.78 -35.34 3.40
C SER A 546 -15.38 -35.64 4.77
N ILE A 547 -14.81 -36.58 5.54
CA ILE A 547 -15.31 -36.89 6.91
C ILE A 547 -14.88 -35.84 7.94
N LEU A 548 -13.82 -35.08 7.66
CA LEU A 548 -13.32 -33.99 8.49
C LEU A 548 -13.96 -32.63 8.16
N ASP A 549 -14.80 -32.59 7.14
CA ASP A 549 -15.77 -31.52 6.87
C ASP A 549 -15.12 -30.11 6.78
N GLY A 550 -13.92 -30.05 6.19
CA GLY A 550 -13.20 -28.80 5.95
C GLY A 550 -12.82 -28.03 7.22
N LEU A 551 -12.72 -28.70 8.38
CA LEU A 551 -12.31 -28.08 9.64
C LEU A 551 -10.78 -28.17 9.81
N PRO A 552 -10.05 -27.04 9.76
CA PRO A 552 -8.57 -27.04 9.79
C PRO A 552 -7.97 -27.77 10.98
N LEU A 553 -8.54 -27.60 12.17
CA LEU A 553 -8.05 -28.28 13.38
C LEU A 553 -8.23 -29.80 13.30
N ALA A 554 -9.37 -30.28 12.83
CA ALA A 554 -9.62 -31.72 12.66
C ALA A 554 -8.65 -32.32 11.63
N ILE A 555 -8.43 -31.62 10.51
CA ILE A 555 -7.48 -32.02 9.47
C ILE A 555 -6.05 -32.06 10.02
N ALA A 556 -5.63 -31.05 10.77
CA ALA A 556 -4.29 -31.01 11.36
C ALA A 556 -4.07 -32.13 12.39
N GLN A 557 -5.09 -32.43 13.22
CA GLN A 557 -5.04 -33.53 14.18
C GLN A 557 -4.97 -34.90 13.49
N ALA A 558 -5.82 -35.14 12.48
CA ALA A 558 -5.79 -36.38 11.70
C ALA A 558 -4.43 -36.54 10.99
N ALA A 559 -3.93 -35.48 10.35
CA ALA A 559 -2.63 -35.51 9.66
C ALA A 559 -1.47 -35.82 10.62
N ALA A 560 -1.48 -35.23 11.82
CA ALA A 560 -0.48 -35.51 12.86
C ALA A 560 -0.57 -36.97 13.34
N PHE A 561 -1.79 -37.48 13.56
CA PHE A 561 -2.01 -38.87 13.95
C PHE A 561 -1.47 -39.85 12.90
N LEU A 562 -1.79 -39.64 11.62
CA LEU A 562 -1.29 -40.46 10.52
C LEU A 562 0.24 -40.47 10.45
N GLN A 563 0.85 -39.30 10.65
CA GLN A 563 2.30 -39.13 10.61
C GLN A 563 3.01 -39.84 11.76
N GLU A 564 2.48 -39.76 12.98
CA GLU A 564 3.11 -40.33 14.17
C GLU A 564 2.86 -41.84 14.32
N THR A 565 1.67 -42.32 13.94
CA THR A 565 1.32 -43.74 14.06
C THR A 565 1.70 -44.58 12.84
N GLY A 566 1.96 -43.94 11.69
CA GLY A 566 2.13 -44.63 10.41
C GLY A 566 0.84 -45.29 9.89
N THR A 567 -0.32 -44.94 10.45
CA THR A 567 -1.62 -45.46 10.01
C THR A 567 -1.94 -44.96 8.60
N GLU A 568 -2.44 -45.83 7.74
CA GLU A 568 -2.90 -45.45 6.39
C GLU A 568 -4.22 -44.66 6.45
N PRO A 569 -4.45 -43.67 5.57
CA PRO A 569 -5.68 -42.86 5.56
C PRO A 569 -6.97 -43.69 5.53
N GLN A 570 -7.00 -44.78 4.76
CA GLN A 570 -8.14 -45.70 4.67
C GLN A 570 -8.55 -46.25 6.05
N LYS A 571 -7.55 -46.75 6.79
CA LYS A 571 -7.76 -47.33 8.13
C LYS A 571 -8.19 -46.29 9.16
N TYR A 572 -7.67 -45.07 9.05
CA TYR A 572 -8.11 -43.96 9.90
C TYR A 572 -9.58 -43.59 9.67
N VAL A 573 -10.05 -43.60 8.40
CA VAL A 573 -11.45 -43.36 8.07
C VAL A 573 -12.37 -44.40 8.72
N GLU A 574 -11.96 -45.67 8.76
CA GLU A 574 -12.70 -46.73 9.45
C GLU A 574 -12.78 -46.50 10.96
N PHE A 575 -11.64 -46.19 11.61
CA PHE A 575 -11.58 -45.85 13.03
C PHE A 575 -12.46 -44.64 13.37
N TYR A 576 -12.41 -43.61 12.54
CA TYR A 576 -13.26 -42.44 12.69
C TYR A 576 -14.73 -42.78 12.63
N LYS A 577 -15.18 -43.56 11.64
CA LYS A 577 -16.59 -43.94 11.51
C LYS A 577 -17.09 -44.77 12.70
N GLN A 578 -16.25 -45.70 13.18
CA GLN A 578 -16.59 -46.50 14.36
C GLN A 578 -16.72 -45.62 15.60
N LYS A 579 -15.71 -44.78 15.88
CA LYS A 579 -15.70 -43.91 17.06
C LYS A 579 -16.79 -42.85 17.02
N TRP A 580 -17.05 -42.28 15.85
CA TRP A 580 -18.16 -41.36 15.66
C TRP A 580 -19.50 -42.00 16.00
N LYS A 581 -19.72 -43.26 15.58
CA LYS A 581 -20.95 -44.00 15.90
C LYS A 581 -21.06 -44.25 17.41
N GLU A 582 -19.99 -44.68 18.07
CA GLU A 582 -19.94 -44.87 19.53
C GLU A 582 -20.28 -43.57 20.30
N LEU A 583 -19.71 -42.44 19.86
CA LEU A 583 -19.95 -41.12 20.48
C LEU A 583 -21.36 -40.59 20.22
N MET A 584 -21.98 -40.92 19.08
CA MET A 584 -23.35 -40.52 18.74
C MET A 584 -24.41 -41.35 19.47
N GLU A 585 -24.08 -42.57 19.89
CA GLU A 585 -24.98 -43.47 20.62
C GLU A 585 -24.94 -43.28 22.15
N SER A 586 -24.04 -42.44 22.70
CA SER A 586 -23.97 -42.15 24.13
C SER A 586 -24.89 -40.98 24.56
N ASP A 587 -25.65 -41.18 25.64
CA ASP A 587 -26.60 -40.20 26.23
C ASP A 587 -25.93 -39.04 26.99
N GLU A 588 -24.60 -38.94 27.00
CA GLU A 588 -23.82 -37.94 27.76
C GLU A 588 -23.78 -36.56 27.06
N TRP A 589 -24.94 -36.01 26.69
CA TRP A 589 -25.04 -34.74 25.96
C TRP A 589 -24.99 -33.48 26.85
N GLU A 590 -25.49 -33.55 28.08
CA GLU A 590 -25.64 -32.37 28.96
C GLU A 590 -24.32 -31.86 29.56
N GLY A 591 -23.19 -32.57 29.40
CA GLY A 591 -21.86 -32.17 29.90
C GLY A 591 -20.73 -32.27 28.86
N ALA A 592 -21.03 -32.50 27.59
CA ALA A 592 -20.01 -32.73 26.57
C ALA A 592 -19.24 -31.44 26.21
N PRO A 593 -17.89 -31.44 26.25
CA PRO A 593 -17.10 -30.29 25.81
C PRO A 593 -17.29 -30.03 24.30
N LEU A 594 -17.08 -28.79 23.86
CA LEU A 594 -17.10 -28.37 22.43
C LEU A 594 -18.49 -28.32 21.75
N HIS A 595 -19.51 -27.79 22.42
CA HIS A 595 -20.87 -27.55 21.86
C HIS A 595 -20.91 -26.77 20.52
N ASP A 596 -19.84 -26.03 20.20
CA ASP A 596 -19.72 -25.24 18.96
C ASP A 596 -19.58 -26.12 17.69
N TYR A 597 -19.35 -27.43 17.80
CA TYR A 597 -19.15 -28.34 16.66
C TYR A 597 -20.36 -29.25 16.44
N PRO A 598 -21.32 -28.89 15.58
CA PRO A 598 -22.53 -29.69 15.35
C PRO A 598 -22.22 -31.11 14.84
N ASP A 599 -21.13 -31.28 14.07
CA ASP A 599 -20.76 -32.55 13.43
C ASP A 599 -19.74 -33.38 14.23
N ARG A 600 -19.35 -32.93 15.44
CA ARG A 600 -18.46 -33.64 16.41
C ARG A 600 -17.09 -34.10 15.87
N SER A 601 -16.65 -33.59 14.72
CA SER A 601 -15.45 -34.09 14.03
C SER A 601 -14.16 -33.84 14.79
N VAL A 602 -13.96 -32.63 15.33
CA VAL A 602 -12.80 -32.30 16.19
C VAL A 602 -12.79 -33.13 17.47
N TRP A 603 -13.96 -33.38 18.06
CA TRP A 603 -14.06 -34.24 19.23
C TRP A 603 -13.68 -35.68 18.91
N THR A 604 -14.17 -36.20 17.78
CA THR A 604 -13.87 -37.57 17.31
C THR A 604 -12.37 -37.75 17.02
N THR A 605 -11.72 -36.79 16.33
CA THR A 605 -10.28 -36.86 16.04
C THR A 605 -9.42 -36.78 17.31
N TRP A 606 -9.84 -35.97 18.28
CA TRP A 606 -9.18 -35.89 19.58
C TRP A 606 -9.33 -37.19 20.37
N THR A 607 -10.54 -37.76 20.45
CA THR A 607 -10.82 -39.00 21.18
C THR A 607 -10.01 -40.18 20.63
N ILE A 608 -9.93 -40.33 19.29
CA ILE A 608 -9.07 -41.35 18.66
C ILE A 608 -7.61 -41.22 19.11
N SER A 609 -7.10 -39.99 19.08
CA SER A 609 -5.70 -39.70 19.44
C SER A 609 -5.46 -39.99 20.93
N TYR A 610 -6.38 -39.54 21.80
CA TYR A 610 -6.29 -39.71 23.24
C TYR A 610 -6.35 -41.19 23.65
N GLU A 611 -7.30 -41.97 23.10
CA GLU A 611 -7.43 -43.39 23.40
C GLU A 611 -6.19 -44.17 22.95
N THR A 612 -5.66 -43.86 21.77
CA THR A 612 -4.41 -44.48 21.27
C THR A 612 -3.22 -44.19 22.19
N ILE A 613 -3.11 -42.96 22.70
CA ILE A 613 -2.08 -42.59 23.70
C ILE A 613 -2.31 -43.33 25.01
N ARG A 614 -3.56 -43.47 25.47
CA ARG A 614 -3.88 -44.18 26.71
C ARG A 614 -3.55 -45.67 26.64
N GLU A 615 -3.82 -46.31 25.49
CA GLU A 615 -3.51 -47.71 25.24
C GLU A 615 -2.00 -47.98 25.18
N THR A 616 -1.22 -47.04 24.65
CA THR A 616 0.24 -47.16 24.56
C THR A 616 0.96 -46.72 25.83
N HIS A 617 0.53 -45.61 26.44
CA HIS A 617 1.13 -44.97 27.61
C HIS A 617 0.10 -44.27 28.50
N GLU A 618 -0.53 -45.01 29.40
CA GLU A 618 -1.56 -44.51 30.33
C GLU A 618 -1.12 -43.27 31.14
N ALA A 619 0.14 -43.25 31.62
CA ALA A 619 0.68 -42.11 32.36
C ALA A 619 0.72 -40.82 31.53
N ALA A 620 1.02 -40.92 30.23
CA ALA A 620 1.02 -39.77 29.32
C ALA A 620 -0.40 -39.27 29.04
N ALA A 621 -1.37 -40.17 28.89
CA ALA A 621 -2.78 -39.82 28.76
C ALA A 621 -3.34 -39.12 30.01
N ASN A 622 -2.99 -39.60 31.20
CA ASN A 622 -3.38 -38.95 32.45
C ASN A 622 -2.72 -37.58 32.62
N LEU A 623 -1.47 -37.41 32.17
CA LEU A 623 -0.80 -36.12 32.14
C LEU A 623 -1.47 -35.13 31.18
N LEU A 624 -1.92 -35.59 30.00
CA LEU A 624 -2.70 -34.78 29.05
C LEU A 624 -4.03 -34.31 29.66
N LEU A 625 -4.74 -35.17 30.40
CA LEU A 625 -5.96 -34.76 31.12
C LEU A 625 -5.65 -33.72 32.18
N LEU A 626 -4.55 -33.88 32.92
CA LEU A 626 -4.12 -32.89 33.92
C LEU A 626 -3.80 -31.54 33.26
N TRP A 627 -3.10 -31.55 32.12
CA TRP A 627 -2.76 -30.35 31.37
C TRP A 627 -3.96 -29.63 30.76
N ALA A 628 -5.06 -30.35 30.48
CA ALA A 628 -6.30 -29.72 30.03
C ALA A 628 -6.92 -28.77 31.08
N PHE A 629 -6.49 -28.84 32.35
CA PHE A 629 -6.89 -27.92 33.42
C PHE A 629 -5.91 -26.76 33.65
N LEU A 630 -4.79 -26.70 32.93
CA LEU A 630 -3.77 -25.65 33.06
C LEU A 630 -3.80 -24.70 31.86
N ASP A 631 -3.47 -23.43 32.08
CA ASP A 631 -3.28 -22.49 30.97
C ASP A 631 -2.02 -22.86 30.18
N ARG A 632 -2.04 -22.66 28.86
CA ARG A 632 -0.88 -22.89 27.99
C ARG A 632 0.37 -22.13 28.46
N LYS A 633 0.22 -20.96 29.08
CA LYS A 633 1.34 -20.17 29.63
C LYS A 633 1.95 -20.79 30.90
N ASP A 634 1.20 -21.63 31.60
CA ASP A 634 1.66 -22.33 32.82
C ASP A 634 2.34 -23.68 32.48
N LEU A 635 2.29 -24.09 31.20
CA LEU A 635 2.93 -25.31 30.70
C LEU A 635 4.38 -25.02 30.29
N CYS A 636 5.32 -25.47 31.12
CA CYS A 636 6.75 -25.32 30.86
C CYS A 636 7.22 -26.29 29.76
N VAL A 637 7.33 -25.80 28.52
CA VAL A 637 7.67 -26.59 27.31
C VAL A 637 9.10 -27.18 27.38
N GLY A 638 9.97 -26.67 28.25
CA GLY A 638 11.37 -27.11 28.39
C GLY A 638 11.56 -28.52 28.95
N SER A 639 10.53 -29.13 29.55
CA SER A 639 10.62 -30.45 30.20
C SER A 639 10.05 -31.59 29.36
N CYS A 640 9.50 -31.31 28.17
CA CYS A 640 8.77 -32.28 27.37
C CYS A 640 9.41 -32.44 25.97
N PRO A 641 9.94 -33.62 25.61
CA PRO A 641 10.49 -33.87 24.27
C PRO A 641 9.37 -34.12 23.22
N MET A 642 8.22 -33.46 23.35
CA MET A 642 7.15 -33.52 22.37
C MET A 642 7.47 -32.56 21.24
N ARG A 643 7.76 -33.10 20.06
CA ARG A 643 7.84 -32.32 18.82
C ARG A 643 6.44 -31.77 18.51
N GLU A 644 6.26 -30.47 18.76
CA GLU A 644 5.05 -29.65 18.56
C GLU A 644 3.84 -29.94 19.49
N PRO A 645 3.34 -28.93 20.25
CA PRO A 645 2.16 -29.07 21.09
C PRO A 645 0.89 -28.93 20.24
N VAL A 646 0.32 -30.05 19.76
CA VAL A 646 -0.92 -30.07 18.96
C VAL A 646 -2.15 -30.50 19.77
N LEU A 647 -1.97 -31.06 20.97
CA LEU A 647 -3.06 -31.64 21.76
C LEU A 647 -3.79 -30.67 22.69
N LEU A 648 -3.29 -29.44 22.84
CA LEU A 648 -3.85 -28.43 23.75
C LEU A 648 -4.38 -27.25 22.92
N GLY A 649 -5.44 -27.54 22.16
CA GLY A 649 -6.18 -26.57 21.34
C GLY A 649 -7.02 -25.64 22.18
#